data_AF-A0A8K9UHI1-F1
#
_entry.id   AF-A0A8K9UHI1-F1
#
_cell.length_a   1.000
_cell.length_b   1.000
_cell.length_c   1.000
_cell.angle_alpha   90.00
_cell.angle_beta   90.00
_cell.angle_gamma   90.00
#
_symmetry.space_group_name_H-M   'P 1'
#
loop_
_entity.id
_entity.type
_entity.pdbx_description
1 polymer ?
#
loop_
_entity_poly.entity_id
_entity_poly.type
_entity_poly.pdbx_seq_one_letter_code
_entity_poly.pdbx_strand_id
1 'polypeptide(L)'
;MIDLTATNIKDTDRRLFQINTPFRNFCFTAESEREKEEWIEAFQESIAETLSDYEVAEKIWFNESNRICADCRASQPEWASINLGVVICKKCAGQHRFLGPSLSKVRSLKLDSSIWSNELVELFLEVGNENANSFWAASLPLEEELHMGASPEQRATFHRRKYRERKYRRVLGSLHNQEQLNQALCAAVVLPDVLETMSLVFSGADVMCATGDPTYSTPYLLAQRAGQRLQMEFLHHNKLSDFPKLESSSETSSPSDAPSFMDGFLYCSAGPAKATLDRRGRDDMVRRWCTLEGGFLSYYENERSPMATGRVDITEVVSLAVNNTETMTRAGAVFMVETYLQSDRVFLFGAKTQETQQDWVQAIAKCFVPSNVEAMLRRDCELIGRLYFKEGHDLYHWRVGWFALEGSALYFSSGEEESTLGAMQLKQLQELTVSTHVEGEERIQVLLMVEGGRTVYIHGFNKVDFALWHSAIKLASGTDGRALSNQQLSKKGVPIVVDSCIAFVTQYGLCHQGIYSVSGDPGRVSLLLGAFRQDARNVKLHVLEHQLEDVADTLKTFLSQAEDALLTKELYPYWVSALGYVYESMSPPCVFISVFSCISILCRVQRCSHINQMQARDLACVFSSCLFQTEGQTTPEISVVQDLITNYVQLFGVNEDQLKQMESENSFITRWNDKKDTTVSQPLSPTMRSDELAESTLVTRNVVTNPVDLWTTFEVIENGELERPLHYKEKVLEQVLEWSTLDDPSSAFLVIKKFGEHKMADTLPGTIWEQVKFKDGSSKLLSGHKFQDRYVILRDDKLLLYKEMKVSGARVCVCVCFVFACAFSFVWQLNTVYSSHKIRRFSVFNCSPHSPKGNPPPPPPSFYLLILILKKLETVSILTHRRTHFPPPHIDTHTHSHQTEKCSSM
;
A
#
# COMPACT_ATOMS: atom_id res chain seq x y z
N MET A 1 -2.42 3.42 47.43
CA MET A 1 -2.06 2.27 46.55
C MET A 1 -2.41 2.67 45.13
N ILE A 2 -1.64 2.20 44.15
CA ILE A 2 -2.04 2.16 42.75
C ILE A 2 -2.48 0.72 42.50
N ASP A 3 -3.63 0.51 41.88
CA ASP A 3 -4.06 -0.82 41.44
C ASP A 3 -3.38 -1.12 40.10
N LEU A 4 -2.63 -2.22 40.03
CA LEU A 4 -1.81 -2.58 38.87
C LEU A 4 -2.56 -3.45 37.84
N THR A 5 -3.71 -4.03 38.21
CA THR A 5 -4.44 -5.05 37.42
C THR A 5 -4.86 -4.60 36.02
N ALA A 6 -4.98 -3.29 35.77
CA ALA A 6 -5.42 -2.73 34.50
C ALA A 6 -4.48 -1.65 33.96
N THR A 7 -3.18 -1.78 34.23
CA THR A 7 -2.20 -0.71 33.97
C THR A 7 -1.28 -0.98 32.79
N ASN A 8 -0.87 0.09 32.10
CA ASN A 8 -0.05 0.05 30.89
C ASN A 8 1.12 1.03 31.02
N ILE A 9 2.34 0.51 30.89
CA ILE A 9 3.59 1.27 31.02
C ILE A 9 4.02 1.76 29.64
N LYS A 10 4.07 3.08 29.48
CA LYS A 10 4.61 3.74 28.30
C LYS A 10 6.01 4.25 28.62
N ASP A 11 7.01 3.73 27.91
CA ASP A 11 8.34 4.32 27.92
C ASP A 11 8.34 5.68 27.20
N THR A 12 9.12 6.62 27.70
CA THR A 12 9.20 7.99 27.19
C THR A 12 10.66 8.46 27.09
N ASP A 13 10.92 9.77 27.07
CA ASP A 13 12.27 10.33 26.90
C ASP A 13 13.25 9.80 27.98
N ARG A 14 14.54 9.79 27.69
CA ARG A 14 15.64 9.00 28.31
C ARG A 14 15.43 8.50 29.75
N ARG A 15 15.07 9.37 30.71
CA ARG A 15 14.91 9.04 32.15
C ARG A 15 13.47 8.96 32.65
N LEU A 16 12.48 9.15 31.79
CA LEU A 16 11.07 9.28 32.10
C LEU A 16 10.28 8.03 31.66
N PHE A 17 9.35 7.59 32.49
CA PHE A 17 8.35 6.57 32.13
C PHE A 17 6.97 6.90 32.71
N GLN A 18 5.92 6.38 32.08
CA GLN A 18 4.53 6.67 32.47
C GLN A 18 3.74 5.39 32.75
N ILE A 19 3.12 5.30 33.92
CA ILE A 19 2.16 4.24 34.25
C ILE A 19 0.75 4.79 34.05
N ASN A 20 0.06 4.29 33.04
CA ASN A 20 -1.31 4.69 32.71
C ASN A 20 -2.29 3.68 33.31
N THR A 21 -3.22 4.16 34.13
CA THR A 21 -4.30 3.37 34.74
C THR A 21 -5.64 3.83 34.11
N PRO A 22 -6.74 3.05 34.20
CA PRO A 22 -8.01 3.40 33.53
C PRO A 22 -8.64 4.72 33.99
N PHE A 23 -8.15 5.29 35.11
CA PHE A 23 -8.70 6.50 35.73
C PHE A 23 -7.66 7.61 35.93
N ARG A 24 -6.36 7.35 35.69
CA ARG A 24 -5.26 8.28 35.96
C ARG A 24 -3.93 7.84 35.34
N ASN A 25 -3.16 8.80 34.86
CA ASN A 25 -1.78 8.59 34.40
C ASN A 25 -0.80 9.11 35.46
N PHE A 26 0.28 8.38 35.69
CA PHE A 26 1.34 8.70 36.64
C PHE A 26 2.67 8.78 35.90
N CYS A 27 3.43 9.86 36.08
CA CYS A 27 4.75 10.04 35.46
C CYS A 27 5.85 9.85 36.50
N PHE A 28 6.89 9.11 36.14
CA PHE A 28 8.03 8.80 36.99
C PHE A 28 9.33 9.19 36.28
N THR A 29 10.35 9.57 37.05
CA THR A 29 11.70 9.87 36.56
C THR A 29 12.71 9.06 37.36
N ALA A 30 13.62 8.38 36.68
CA ALA A 30 14.74 7.67 37.28
C ALA A 30 16.03 8.52 37.23
N GLU A 31 17.02 8.20 38.06
CA GLU A 31 18.30 8.91 38.07
C GLU A 31 19.17 8.55 36.86
N SER A 32 18.95 7.38 36.23
CA SER A 32 19.65 6.94 35.02
C SER A 32 18.76 6.17 34.04
N GLU A 33 19.20 6.03 32.78
CA GLU A 33 18.49 5.24 31.76
C GLU A 33 18.41 3.76 32.16
N ARG A 34 19.49 3.20 32.75
CA ARG A 34 19.52 1.84 33.27
C ARG A 34 18.53 1.64 34.43
N GLU A 35 18.47 2.57 35.37
CA GLU A 35 17.53 2.48 36.48
C GLU A 35 16.08 2.61 35.97
N LYS A 36 15.83 3.40 34.92
CA LYS A 36 14.52 3.43 34.22
C LYS A 36 14.17 2.05 33.67
N GLU A 37 15.10 1.36 33.03
CA GLU A 37 14.90 -0.01 32.51
C GLU A 37 14.61 -0.99 33.65
N GLU A 38 15.39 -0.96 34.74
CA GLU A 38 15.20 -1.80 35.94
C GLU A 38 13.82 -1.54 36.61
N TRP A 39 13.36 -0.28 36.68
CA TRP A 39 12.01 0.06 37.16
C TRP A 39 10.91 -0.40 36.20
N ILE A 40 11.06 -0.20 34.89
CA ILE A 40 10.07 -0.64 33.89
C ILE A 40 9.92 -2.17 33.93
N GLU A 41 11.03 -2.92 34.04
CA GLU A 41 11.00 -4.38 34.16
C GLU A 41 10.28 -4.80 35.45
N ALA A 42 10.64 -4.25 36.60
CA ALA A 42 9.99 -4.55 37.88
C ALA A 42 8.47 -4.23 37.90
N PHE A 43 8.04 -3.12 37.29
CA PHE A 43 6.61 -2.82 37.16
C PHE A 43 5.90 -3.77 36.17
N GLN A 44 6.54 -4.16 35.06
CA GLN A 44 5.97 -5.16 34.14
C GLN A 44 5.83 -6.54 34.81
N GLU A 45 6.79 -6.93 35.64
CA GLU A 45 6.73 -8.18 36.41
C GLU A 45 5.61 -8.14 37.44
N SER A 46 5.48 -7.08 38.24
CA SER A 46 4.42 -6.96 39.24
C SER A 46 3.00 -6.93 38.62
N ILE A 47 2.82 -6.30 37.45
CA ILE A 47 1.56 -6.36 36.69
C ILE A 47 1.29 -7.80 36.22
N ALA A 48 2.31 -8.50 35.71
CA ALA A 48 2.18 -9.88 35.24
C ALA A 48 1.88 -10.85 36.39
N GLU A 49 2.50 -10.69 37.57
CA GLU A 49 2.20 -11.46 38.77
C GLU A 49 0.75 -11.27 39.22
N THR A 50 0.28 -10.02 39.30
CA THR A 50 -1.09 -9.71 39.76
C THR A 50 -2.18 -10.25 38.81
N LEU A 51 -1.82 -10.52 37.55
CA LEU A 51 -2.71 -11.10 36.54
C LEU A 51 -2.48 -12.61 36.31
N SER A 52 -1.53 -13.24 37.00
CA SER A 52 -1.12 -14.62 36.73
C SER A 52 -1.88 -15.68 37.53
N ASP A 53 -2.51 -16.59 36.81
CA ASP A 53 -3.03 -17.86 37.33
C ASP A 53 -1.99 -18.96 37.12
N TYR A 54 -1.50 -19.55 38.22
CA TYR A 54 -0.46 -20.59 38.16
C TYR A 54 -1.03 -22.01 37.92
N GLU A 55 -2.35 -22.23 38.03
CA GLU A 55 -2.94 -23.58 38.05
C GLU A 55 -2.63 -24.39 36.77
N VAL A 56 -2.63 -23.73 35.61
CA VAL A 56 -2.27 -24.35 34.32
C VAL A 56 -0.76 -24.63 34.21
N ALA A 57 0.07 -23.70 34.69
CA ALA A 57 1.53 -23.84 34.64
C ALA A 57 2.01 -24.99 35.52
N GLU A 58 1.52 -25.07 36.76
CA GLU A 58 1.85 -26.17 37.69
C GLU A 58 1.41 -27.53 37.14
N LYS A 59 0.22 -27.63 36.52
CA LYS A 59 -0.22 -28.84 35.83
C LYS A 59 0.72 -29.22 34.70
N ILE A 60 1.02 -28.32 33.76
CA ILE A 60 1.85 -28.65 32.58
C ILE A 60 3.30 -28.96 32.96
N TRP A 61 3.84 -28.36 34.03
CA TRP A 61 5.15 -28.69 34.61
C TRP A 61 5.17 -30.00 35.42
N PHE A 62 4.06 -30.73 35.55
CA PHE A 62 4.07 -32.09 36.11
C PHE A 62 4.88 -33.04 35.22
N ASN A 63 4.76 -32.94 33.89
CA ASN A 63 5.71 -33.56 32.96
C ASN A 63 7.06 -32.83 33.06
N GLU A 64 8.12 -33.55 33.43
CA GLU A 64 9.41 -32.94 33.75
C GLU A 64 10.09 -32.29 32.54
N SER A 65 9.86 -32.79 31.32
CA SER A 65 10.41 -32.20 30.10
C SER A 65 9.88 -30.77 29.85
N ASN A 66 8.64 -30.49 30.28
CA ASN A 66 8.03 -29.16 30.19
C ASN A 66 8.61 -28.14 31.17
N ARG A 67 9.45 -28.56 32.14
CA ARG A 67 10.17 -27.65 33.05
C ARG A 67 11.37 -26.98 32.38
N ILE A 68 11.70 -27.34 31.15
CA ILE A 68 12.83 -26.83 30.36
C ILE A 68 12.29 -26.36 29.00
N CYS A 69 12.59 -25.11 28.61
CA CYS A 69 12.18 -24.53 27.34
C CYS A 69 12.67 -25.36 26.14
N ALA A 70 11.74 -25.72 25.24
CA ALA A 70 11.99 -26.59 24.10
C ALA A 70 13.11 -26.12 23.14
N ASP A 71 13.48 -24.84 23.16
CA ASP A 71 14.45 -24.23 22.24
C ASP A 71 15.77 -23.88 22.91
N CYS A 72 15.72 -23.07 23.98
CA CYS A 72 16.92 -22.47 24.58
C CYS A 72 17.31 -23.04 25.94
N ARG A 73 16.65 -24.13 26.38
CA ARG A 73 16.84 -24.81 27.67
C ARG A 73 16.69 -23.96 28.93
N ALA A 74 16.09 -22.77 28.83
CA ALA A 74 15.70 -21.96 30.00
C ALA A 74 14.68 -22.70 30.88
N SER A 75 14.88 -22.68 32.19
CA SER A 75 14.01 -23.31 33.20
C SER A 75 12.62 -22.66 33.29
N GLN A 76 11.63 -23.45 33.72
CA GLN A 76 10.25 -23.03 34.01
C GLN A 76 9.62 -22.15 32.90
N PRO A 77 9.50 -22.69 31.66
CA PRO A 77 8.90 -21.96 30.56
C PRO A 77 7.40 -21.71 30.80
N GLU A 78 6.99 -20.44 30.68
CA GLU A 78 5.64 -19.96 31.06
C GLU A 78 4.70 -19.69 29.86
N TRP A 79 5.12 -20.07 28.65
CA TRP A 79 4.37 -19.90 27.40
C TRP A 79 4.39 -21.22 26.63
N ALA A 80 3.46 -21.41 25.70
CA ALA A 80 3.40 -22.60 24.85
C ALA A 80 2.91 -22.27 23.44
N SER A 81 3.31 -23.06 22.44
CA SER A 81 2.76 -23.01 21.08
C SER A 81 1.76 -24.17 20.91
N ILE A 82 0.47 -23.88 21.07
CA ILE A 82 -0.58 -24.90 21.25
C ILE A 82 -0.77 -25.84 20.05
N ASN A 83 -0.39 -25.40 18.85
CA ASN A 83 -0.42 -26.20 17.63
C ASN A 83 0.86 -27.05 17.41
N LEU A 84 1.98 -26.67 18.04
CA LEU A 84 3.29 -27.35 17.89
C LEU A 84 3.60 -28.29 19.08
N GLY A 85 2.82 -28.24 20.16
CA GLY A 85 3.00 -29.09 21.35
C GLY A 85 4.25 -28.77 22.18
N VAL A 86 4.77 -27.53 22.11
CA VAL A 86 6.00 -27.12 22.81
C VAL A 86 5.76 -26.01 23.84
N VAL A 87 6.42 -26.12 25.00
CA VAL A 87 6.45 -25.16 26.10
C VAL A 87 7.79 -24.40 26.08
N ILE A 88 7.71 -23.07 26.06
CA ILE A 88 8.78 -22.14 25.68
C ILE A 88 8.87 -20.93 26.62
N CYS A 89 10.06 -20.38 26.82
CA CYS A 89 10.25 -19.21 27.69
C CYS A 89 9.77 -17.90 27.02
N LYS A 90 9.55 -16.83 27.81
CA LYS A 90 9.16 -15.48 27.35
C LYS A 90 9.98 -14.97 26.14
N LYS A 91 11.29 -15.24 26.12
CA LYS A 91 12.22 -14.83 25.02
C LYS A 91 12.06 -15.67 23.74
N CYS A 92 11.68 -16.95 23.84
CA CYS A 92 11.35 -17.79 22.68
C CYS A 92 9.91 -17.55 22.20
N ALA A 93 8.96 -17.32 23.11
CA ALA A 93 7.59 -16.93 22.80
C ALA A 93 7.52 -15.65 21.94
N GLY A 94 8.46 -14.71 22.13
CA GLY A 94 8.66 -13.57 21.24
C GLY A 94 9.02 -13.97 19.80
N GLN A 95 9.96 -14.91 19.62
CA GLN A 95 10.39 -15.39 18.29
C GLN A 95 9.33 -16.26 17.61
N HIS A 96 8.62 -17.10 18.36
CA HIS A 96 7.41 -17.76 17.86
C HIS A 96 6.31 -16.75 17.46
N ARG A 97 6.23 -15.60 18.14
CA ARG A 97 5.54 -14.36 17.70
C ARG A 97 5.80 -14.04 16.21
N PHE A 98 7.09 -13.91 15.86
CA PHE A 98 7.57 -13.55 14.51
C PHE A 98 7.49 -14.70 13.49
N LEU A 99 7.23 -15.95 13.90
CA LEU A 99 7.01 -17.06 12.97
C LEU A 99 5.67 -16.98 12.23
N GLY A 100 4.67 -16.28 12.80
CA GLY A 100 3.32 -16.13 12.26
C GLY A 100 2.32 -17.17 12.79
N PRO A 101 1.01 -16.83 12.88
CA PRO A 101 0.00 -17.69 13.48
C PRO A 101 -0.39 -18.90 12.62
N SER A 102 -0.01 -18.95 11.35
CA SER A 102 -0.06 -20.16 10.52
C SER A 102 0.86 -21.23 11.11
N LEU A 103 2.13 -20.88 11.37
CA LEU A 103 3.15 -21.80 11.85
C LEU A 103 3.15 -22.01 13.37
N SER A 104 2.92 -20.96 14.17
CA SER A 104 2.99 -21.05 15.65
C SER A 104 1.94 -20.22 16.38
N LYS A 105 1.14 -20.89 17.22
CA LYS A 105 0.01 -20.32 17.96
C LYS A 105 0.36 -20.19 19.44
N VAL A 106 1.09 -19.12 19.76
CA VAL A 106 1.61 -18.85 21.10
C VAL A 106 0.50 -18.45 22.09
N ARG A 107 0.52 -19.03 23.29
CA ARG A 107 -0.33 -18.71 24.45
C ARG A 107 0.49 -18.66 25.74
N SER A 108 0.04 -17.88 26.71
CA SER A 108 0.57 -17.84 28.07
C SER A 108 -0.01 -18.98 28.89
N LEU A 109 0.82 -19.66 29.70
CA LEU A 109 0.32 -20.59 30.71
C LEU A 109 -0.38 -19.84 31.86
N LYS A 110 0.00 -18.57 32.10
CA LYS A 110 -0.42 -17.78 33.25
C LYS A 110 -1.57 -16.80 32.99
N LEU A 111 -1.73 -16.33 31.76
CA LEU A 111 -2.60 -15.19 31.42
C LEU A 111 -3.78 -15.57 30.50
N ASP A 112 -3.69 -16.69 29.77
CA ASP A 112 -4.70 -17.11 28.79
C ASP A 112 -5.61 -18.23 29.33
N SER A 113 -5.97 -18.21 30.63
CA SER A 113 -6.66 -19.33 31.31
C SER A 113 -7.95 -19.81 30.63
N SER A 114 -8.68 -18.91 29.94
CA SER A 114 -9.88 -19.26 29.15
C SER A 114 -9.62 -20.10 27.89
N ILE A 115 -8.36 -20.35 27.54
CA ILE A 115 -7.95 -21.11 26.35
C ILE A 115 -7.46 -22.53 26.73
N TRP A 116 -7.12 -22.76 28.00
CA TRP A 116 -6.61 -24.03 28.51
C TRP A 116 -7.74 -24.96 28.94
N SER A 117 -8.28 -25.72 27.97
CA SER A 117 -9.17 -26.85 28.23
C SER A 117 -8.44 -27.98 28.98
N ASN A 118 -9.19 -28.84 29.67
CA ASN A 118 -8.61 -30.03 30.31
C ASN A 118 -7.96 -30.93 29.25
N GLU A 119 -8.62 -31.11 28.09
CA GLU A 119 -8.10 -31.79 26.90
C GLU A 119 -6.76 -31.23 26.42
N LEU A 120 -6.58 -29.91 26.42
CA LEU A 120 -5.34 -29.26 26.00
C LEU A 120 -4.22 -29.41 27.05
N VAL A 121 -4.56 -29.41 28.34
CA VAL A 121 -3.60 -29.69 29.43
C VAL A 121 -3.19 -31.17 29.41
N GLU A 122 -4.13 -32.10 29.23
CA GLU A 122 -3.87 -33.54 29.04
C GLU A 122 -2.97 -33.77 27.80
N LEU A 123 -3.22 -33.08 26.69
CA LEU A 123 -2.39 -33.13 25.49
C LEU A 123 -0.95 -32.67 25.78
N PHE A 124 -0.74 -31.57 26.51
CA PHE A 124 0.60 -31.08 26.86
C PHE A 124 1.34 -31.95 27.89
N LEU A 125 0.61 -32.75 28.68
CA LEU A 125 1.16 -33.75 29.60
C LEU A 125 1.60 -35.02 28.87
N GLU A 126 0.78 -35.54 27.96
CA GLU A 126 1.06 -36.75 27.18
C GLU A 126 2.20 -36.52 26.17
N VAL A 127 2.22 -35.35 25.53
CA VAL A 127 3.23 -35.00 24.54
C VAL A 127 4.55 -34.65 25.22
N GLY A 128 4.59 -33.54 25.97
CA GLY A 128 5.82 -33.02 26.54
C GLY A 128 6.86 -32.50 25.53
N ASN A 129 7.72 -31.58 25.98
CA ASN A 129 8.82 -31.03 25.17
C ASN A 129 9.79 -32.08 24.65
N GLU A 130 9.97 -33.21 25.34
CA GLU A 130 10.86 -34.28 24.91
C GLU A 130 10.36 -34.96 23.63
N ASN A 131 9.11 -35.45 23.60
CA ASN A 131 8.58 -36.10 22.40
C ASN A 131 8.39 -35.07 21.26
N ALA A 132 7.98 -33.84 21.57
CA ALA A 132 7.88 -32.77 20.56
C ALA A 132 9.25 -32.47 19.91
N ASN A 133 10.34 -32.41 20.69
CA ASN A 133 11.69 -32.26 20.15
C ASN A 133 12.22 -33.56 19.50
N SER A 134 11.72 -34.74 19.86
CA SER A 134 12.02 -35.99 19.14
C SER A 134 11.52 -35.98 17.67
N PHE A 135 10.61 -35.06 17.35
CA PHE A 135 10.36 -34.63 15.96
C PHE A 135 11.18 -33.40 15.58
N TRP A 136 11.00 -32.25 16.26
CA TRP A 136 11.49 -30.93 15.80
C TRP A 136 13.00 -30.69 15.88
N ALA A 137 13.73 -31.52 16.64
CA ALA A 137 15.17 -31.40 16.86
C ALA A 137 15.91 -32.75 16.74
N ALA A 138 15.28 -33.74 16.09
CA ALA A 138 15.79 -35.11 15.95
C ALA A 138 17.19 -35.22 15.33
N SER A 139 17.57 -34.25 14.49
CA SER A 139 18.87 -34.16 13.82
C SER A 139 19.61 -32.85 14.13
N LEU A 140 19.31 -32.20 15.26
CA LEU A 140 19.99 -30.98 15.70
C LEU A 140 21.43 -31.29 16.18
N PRO A 141 22.49 -30.72 15.55
CA PRO A 141 23.85 -30.84 16.06
C PRO A 141 24.03 -30.08 17.38
N LEU A 142 24.91 -30.57 18.25
CA LEU A 142 25.17 -29.96 19.57
C LEU A 142 25.70 -28.51 19.43
N GLU A 143 26.39 -28.24 18.33
CA GLU A 143 27.00 -26.95 17.99
C GLU A 143 25.98 -25.92 17.45
N GLU A 144 24.80 -26.35 17.00
CA GLU A 144 23.69 -25.48 16.60
C GLU A 144 22.61 -25.34 17.69
N GLU A 145 22.84 -25.89 18.90
CA GLU A 145 21.95 -25.70 20.03
C GLU A 145 21.90 -24.25 20.52
N LEU A 146 20.69 -23.75 20.75
CA LEU A 146 20.46 -22.38 21.19
C LEU A 146 20.74 -22.25 22.70
N HIS A 147 21.77 -21.51 23.08
CA HIS A 147 22.06 -21.22 24.48
C HIS A 147 21.04 -20.23 25.11
N MET A 148 20.79 -20.33 26.42
CA MET A 148 19.89 -19.41 27.15
C MET A 148 20.23 -17.94 26.91
N GLY A 149 21.51 -17.60 26.93
CA GLY A 149 22.04 -16.25 26.73
C GLY A 149 22.25 -15.83 25.27
N ALA A 150 21.77 -16.60 24.28
CA ALA A 150 21.92 -16.25 22.88
C ALA A 150 21.19 -14.95 22.51
N SER A 151 21.82 -14.17 21.63
CA SER A 151 21.34 -12.88 21.10
C SER A 151 19.98 -13.00 20.39
N PRO A 152 19.23 -11.89 20.24
CA PRO A 152 17.95 -11.89 19.51
C PRO A 152 18.08 -12.45 18.08
N GLU A 153 19.19 -12.16 17.41
CA GLU A 153 19.46 -12.53 16.02
C GLU A 153 19.73 -14.05 15.90
N GLN A 154 20.64 -14.58 16.74
CA GLN A 154 20.89 -16.03 16.84
C GLN A 154 19.59 -16.77 17.19
N ARG A 155 18.76 -16.20 18.07
CA ARG A 155 17.47 -16.76 18.45
C ARG A 155 16.52 -16.79 17.25
N ALA A 156 16.39 -15.70 16.49
CA ALA A 156 15.56 -15.64 15.29
C ALA A 156 16.00 -16.67 14.22
N THR A 157 17.31 -16.79 13.95
CA THR A 157 17.86 -17.78 13.00
C THR A 157 17.57 -19.21 13.44
N PHE A 158 17.73 -19.54 14.73
CA PHE A 158 17.43 -20.87 15.25
C PHE A 158 15.96 -21.26 15.08
N HIS A 159 15.02 -20.37 15.43
CA HIS A 159 13.59 -20.67 15.34
C HIS A 159 13.13 -20.79 13.88
N ARG A 160 13.71 -20.00 12.97
CA ARG A 160 13.51 -20.15 11.51
C ARG A 160 13.96 -21.53 11.01
N ARG A 161 15.19 -21.93 11.33
CA ARG A 161 15.75 -23.26 10.98
C ARG A 161 14.94 -24.42 11.54
N LYS A 162 14.55 -24.34 12.83
CA LYS A 162 13.85 -25.41 13.55
C LYS A 162 12.41 -25.61 13.06
N TYR A 163 11.64 -24.53 12.92
CA TYR A 163 10.19 -24.64 12.70
C TYR A 163 9.73 -24.30 11.27
N ARG A 164 10.35 -23.30 10.62
CA ARG A 164 9.96 -22.87 9.26
C ARG A 164 10.66 -23.74 8.21
N GLU A 165 11.98 -23.75 8.23
CA GLU A 165 12.82 -24.54 7.30
C GLU A 165 12.84 -26.05 7.67
N ARG A 166 12.46 -26.39 8.91
CA ARG A 166 12.42 -27.76 9.47
C ARG A 166 13.74 -28.54 9.35
N LYS A 167 14.87 -27.83 9.33
CA LYS A 167 16.23 -28.37 9.11
C LYS A 167 16.56 -29.58 9.99
N TYR A 168 16.07 -29.59 11.23
CA TYR A 168 16.40 -30.60 12.24
C TYR A 168 15.30 -31.66 12.44
N ARG A 169 14.31 -31.74 11.54
CA ARG A 169 13.15 -32.64 11.73
C ARG A 169 13.52 -34.11 11.60
N ARG A 170 12.78 -34.97 12.31
CA ARG A 170 12.70 -36.41 12.02
C ARG A 170 12.10 -36.61 10.62
N VAL A 171 12.73 -37.46 9.82
CA VAL A 171 12.26 -37.83 8.47
C VAL A 171 11.56 -39.19 8.52
N LEU A 172 10.31 -39.25 8.05
CA LEU A 172 9.55 -40.50 7.93
C LEU A 172 9.92 -41.21 6.61
N GLY A 173 10.88 -42.13 6.67
CA GLY A 173 11.52 -42.77 5.50
C GLY A 173 10.68 -43.80 4.74
N SER A 174 9.36 -43.65 4.65
CA SER A 174 8.46 -44.64 4.04
C SER A 174 7.17 -44.08 3.40
N LEU A 175 6.99 -42.76 3.36
CA LEU A 175 5.82 -42.11 2.76
C LEU A 175 6.33 -41.08 1.74
N HIS A 176 5.94 -41.24 0.47
CA HIS A 176 6.50 -40.44 -0.65
C HIS A 176 5.46 -39.58 -1.37
N ASN A 177 4.17 -39.75 -1.06
CA ASN A 177 3.07 -39.06 -1.74
C ASN A 177 2.09 -38.52 -0.69
N GLN A 178 1.57 -37.29 -0.86
CA GLN A 178 0.56 -36.68 0.03
C GLN A 178 -0.61 -37.62 0.34
N GLU A 179 -1.08 -38.41 -0.62
CA GLU A 179 -2.21 -39.32 -0.43
C GLU A 179 -1.91 -40.44 0.58
N GLN A 180 -0.69 -41.00 0.56
CA GLN A 180 -0.26 -41.98 1.56
C GLN A 180 -0.15 -41.34 2.96
N LEU A 181 0.33 -40.10 3.02
CA LEU A 181 0.47 -39.33 4.25
C LEU A 181 -0.90 -38.94 4.85
N ASN A 182 -1.88 -38.60 4.00
CA ASN A 182 -3.27 -38.37 4.39
C ASN A 182 -3.96 -39.66 4.87
N GLN A 183 -3.76 -40.78 4.17
CA GLN A 183 -4.31 -42.08 4.56
C GLN A 183 -3.71 -42.58 5.89
N ALA A 184 -2.41 -42.39 6.10
CA ALA A 184 -1.74 -42.66 7.36
C ALA A 184 -2.34 -41.81 8.50
N LEU A 185 -2.59 -40.51 8.28
CA LEU A 185 -3.27 -39.66 9.26
C LEU A 185 -4.68 -40.19 9.59
N CYS A 186 -5.48 -40.54 8.58
CA CYS A 186 -6.82 -41.12 8.77
C CYS A 186 -6.81 -42.44 9.55
N ALA A 187 -5.74 -43.24 9.45
CA ALA A 187 -5.56 -44.45 10.26
C ALA A 187 -5.11 -44.12 11.70
N ALA A 188 -4.14 -43.22 11.87
CA ALA A 188 -3.58 -42.85 13.17
C ALA A 188 -4.63 -42.21 14.10
N VAL A 189 -5.47 -41.31 13.58
CA VAL A 189 -6.47 -40.56 14.39
C VAL A 189 -7.61 -41.42 14.96
N VAL A 190 -7.70 -42.70 14.56
CA VAL A 190 -8.64 -43.69 15.13
C VAL A 190 -8.01 -44.45 16.29
N LEU A 191 -6.68 -44.53 16.34
CA LEU A 191 -5.91 -45.20 17.39
C LEU A 191 -5.52 -44.20 18.50
N PRO A 192 -5.25 -44.67 19.73
CA PRO A 192 -4.83 -43.82 20.85
C PRO A 192 -3.35 -43.41 20.76
N ASP A 193 -2.88 -43.01 19.58
CA ASP A 193 -1.51 -42.54 19.36
C ASP A 193 -1.51 -41.07 18.93
N VAL A 194 -1.25 -40.20 19.90
CA VAL A 194 -1.11 -38.75 19.69
C VAL A 194 0.22 -38.43 19.00
N LEU A 195 1.30 -39.14 19.32
CA LEU A 195 2.65 -38.81 18.85
C LEU A 195 2.81 -39.11 17.36
N GLU A 196 2.28 -40.23 16.88
CA GLU A 196 2.23 -40.54 15.45
C GLU A 196 1.30 -39.57 14.71
N THR A 197 0.15 -39.23 15.30
CA THR A 197 -0.75 -38.19 14.74
C THR A 197 -0.01 -36.84 14.57
N MET A 198 0.80 -36.42 15.55
CA MET A 198 1.62 -35.21 15.47
C MET A 198 2.72 -35.32 14.43
N SER A 199 3.44 -36.44 14.39
CA SER A 199 4.51 -36.76 13.44
C SER A 199 4.03 -36.64 11.99
N LEU A 200 2.85 -37.17 11.69
CA LEU A 200 2.23 -37.11 10.37
C LEU A 200 1.82 -35.67 9.99
N VAL A 201 1.17 -34.92 10.89
CA VAL A 201 0.78 -33.52 10.64
C VAL A 201 2.01 -32.63 10.41
N PHE A 202 3.04 -32.71 11.25
CA PHE A 202 4.26 -31.91 11.08
C PHE A 202 5.08 -32.30 9.83
N SER A 203 4.88 -33.53 9.34
CA SER A 203 5.42 -34.00 8.05
C SER A 203 4.66 -33.48 6.82
N GLY A 204 3.48 -32.87 7.00
CA GLY A 204 2.68 -32.27 5.92
C GLY A 204 1.31 -32.94 5.68
N ALA A 205 0.84 -33.83 6.58
CA ALA A 205 -0.49 -34.45 6.43
C ALA A 205 -1.60 -33.38 6.50
N ASP A 206 -2.54 -33.43 5.55
CA ASP A 206 -3.63 -32.47 5.50
C ASP A 206 -4.70 -32.82 6.54
N VAL A 207 -4.77 -32.01 7.61
CA VAL A 207 -5.72 -32.18 8.72
C VAL A 207 -7.20 -32.03 8.31
N MET A 208 -7.47 -31.57 7.08
CA MET A 208 -8.79 -31.45 6.48
C MET A 208 -8.97 -32.41 5.28
N CYS A 209 -8.11 -33.42 5.11
CA CYS A 209 -8.19 -34.38 4.00
C CYS A 209 -9.52 -35.15 3.96
N ALA A 210 -9.87 -35.63 2.76
CA ALA A 210 -11.06 -36.47 2.57
C ALA A 210 -10.78 -37.90 3.07
N THR A 211 -11.63 -38.39 3.96
CA THR A 211 -11.48 -39.71 4.62
C THR A 211 -12.05 -40.89 3.83
N GLY A 212 -12.74 -40.62 2.72
CA GLY A 212 -13.55 -41.60 1.99
C GLY A 212 -14.91 -41.92 2.62
N ASP A 213 -15.15 -41.57 3.89
CA ASP A 213 -16.43 -41.76 4.58
C ASP A 213 -17.28 -40.48 4.50
N PRO A 214 -18.45 -40.48 3.81
CA PRO A 214 -19.26 -39.27 3.62
C PRO A 214 -19.95 -38.78 4.92
N THR A 215 -20.01 -39.62 5.96
CA THR A 215 -20.51 -39.24 7.30
C THR A 215 -19.41 -38.72 8.23
N TYR A 216 -18.16 -39.15 8.03
CA TYR A 216 -17.01 -38.77 8.86
C TYR A 216 -15.90 -38.17 8.00
N SER A 217 -16.24 -37.15 7.23
CA SER A 217 -15.50 -36.66 6.04
C SER A 217 -14.12 -36.02 6.28
N THR A 218 -13.66 -35.89 7.53
CA THR A 218 -12.35 -35.33 7.90
C THR A 218 -11.71 -36.10 9.06
N PRO A 219 -10.37 -36.08 9.22
CA PRO A 219 -9.67 -36.72 10.33
C PRO A 219 -10.23 -36.37 11.72
N TYR A 220 -10.66 -35.12 11.92
CA TYR A 220 -11.30 -34.68 13.17
C TYR A 220 -12.60 -35.44 13.48
N LEU A 221 -13.40 -35.77 12.45
CA LEU A 221 -14.63 -36.54 12.61
C LEU A 221 -14.35 -38.04 12.81
N LEU A 222 -13.28 -38.59 12.23
CA LEU A 222 -12.81 -39.94 12.54
C LEU A 222 -12.33 -40.06 14.00
N ALA A 223 -11.54 -39.10 14.48
CA ALA A 223 -11.13 -39.01 15.88
C ALA A 223 -12.35 -38.93 16.82
N GLN A 224 -13.36 -38.13 16.46
CA GLN A 224 -14.61 -38.03 17.21
C GLN A 224 -15.40 -39.34 17.25
N ARG A 225 -15.48 -40.07 16.14
CA ARG A 225 -16.11 -41.41 16.06
C ARG A 225 -15.39 -42.44 16.94
N ALA A 226 -14.07 -42.33 17.04
CA ALA A 226 -13.22 -43.22 17.82
C ALA A 226 -13.06 -42.81 19.30
N GLY A 227 -13.60 -41.66 19.71
CA GLY A 227 -13.47 -41.13 21.08
C GLY A 227 -12.11 -40.50 21.42
N GLN A 228 -11.28 -40.23 20.40
CA GLN A 228 -9.88 -39.82 20.54
C GLN A 228 -9.76 -38.31 20.85
N ARG A 229 -10.10 -37.93 22.08
CA ARG A 229 -10.20 -36.51 22.53
C ARG A 229 -8.94 -35.68 22.28
N LEU A 230 -7.76 -36.21 22.58
CA LEU A 230 -6.50 -35.45 22.49
C LEU A 230 -6.11 -35.18 21.03
N GLN A 231 -6.35 -36.16 20.15
CA GLN A 231 -6.17 -36.05 18.71
C GLN A 231 -7.18 -35.05 18.11
N MET A 232 -8.44 -35.04 18.57
CA MET A 232 -9.41 -33.99 18.19
C MET A 232 -8.90 -32.60 18.55
N GLU A 233 -8.38 -32.40 19.76
CA GLU A 233 -7.86 -31.11 20.24
C GLU A 233 -6.62 -30.67 19.46
N PHE A 234 -5.64 -31.56 19.27
CA PHE A 234 -4.45 -31.30 18.46
C PHE A 234 -4.80 -30.94 17.01
N LEU A 235 -5.70 -31.71 16.38
CA LEU A 235 -6.20 -31.41 15.04
C LEU A 235 -6.93 -30.06 15.01
N HIS A 236 -7.72 -29.73 16.05
CA HIS A 236 -8.42 -28.44 16.14
C HIS A 236 -7.44 -27.26 16.03
N HIS A 237 -6.37 -27.27 16.82
CA HIS A 237 -5.38 -26.19 16.82
C HIS A 237 -4.56 -26.13 15.52
N ASN A 238 -4.53 -27.20 14.72
CA ASN A 238 -3.83 -27.27 13.44
C ASN A 238 -4.70 -27.07 12.18
N LYS A 239 -6.05 -26.97 12.28
CA LYS A 239 -6.99 -26.75 11.16
C LYS A 239 -6.66 -25.61 10.18
N LEU A 240 -5.88 -24.64 10.64
CA LEU A 240 -5.42 -23.46 9.89
C LEU A 240 -3.91 -23.28 10.10
N SER A 241 -3.13 -24.35 10.00
CA SER A 241 -1.67 -24.30 10.09
C SER A 241 -1.06 -24.82 8.81
N ASP A 242 -0.25 -23.98 8.18
CA ASP A 242 0.30 -24.24 6.85
C ASP A 242 1.59 -25.07 6.97
N PHE A 243 1.41 -26.39 6.96
CA PHE A 243 2.52 -27.33 6.80
C PHE A 243 2.62 -27.70 5.32
N PRO A 244 3.72 -27.38 4.62
CA PRO A 244 3.85 -27.69 3.20
C PRO A 244 3.60 -29.17 2.92
N LYS A 245 2.81 -29.41 1.87
CA LYS A 245 2.36 -30.74 1.47
C LYS A 245 3.49 -31.51 0.79
N LEU A 246 3.47 -32.83 0.97
CA LEU A 246 4.40 -33.77 0.36
C LEU A 246 4.06 -33.94 -1.12
N GLU A 247 4.66 -33.11 -1.97
CA GLU A 247 4.44 -33.12 -3.42
C GLU A 247 4.64 -34.51 -4.03
N SER A 248 3.78 -34.86 -4.99
CA SER A 248 3.79 -36.18 -5.61
C SER A 248 4.98 -36.34 -6.56
N SER A 249 5.92 -37.20 -6.19
CA SER A 249 6.96 -37.70 -7.11
C SER A 249 6.33 -38.60 -8.18
N SER A 250 5.76 -38.00 -9.23
CA SER A 250 5.15 -38.69 -10.37
C SER A 250 5.45 -37.95 -11.68
N GLU A 251 6.64 -38.23 -12.22
CA GLU A 251 7.07 -38.11 -13.61
C GLU A 251 6.25 -37.17 -14.54
N THR A 252 6.51 -35.87 -14.43
CA THR A 252 7.37 -35.32 -15.49
C THR A 252 8.75 -35.08 -14.88
N SER A 253 9.79 -35.55 -15.56
CA SER A 253 11.17 -35.20 -15.24
C SER A 253 11.42 -33.76 -15.72
N SER A 254 10.96 -32.77 -14.95
CA SER A 254 11.41 -31.40 -15.11
C SER A 254 12.92 -31.36 -14.79
N PRO A 255 13.77 -30.87 -15.72
CA PRO A 255 15.20 -30.73 -15.45
C PRO A 255 15.43 -29.56 -14.50
N SER A 256 15.23 -29.80 -13.20
CA SER A 256 15.29 -28.80 -12.13
C SER A 256 16.59 -28.86 -11.29
N ASP A 257 17.50 -29.79 -11.62
CA ASP A 257 18.90 -29.81 -11.16
C ASP A 257 19.90 -30.04 -12.32
N ALA A 258 19.41 -30.12 -13.56
CA ALA A 258 20.25 -30.02 -14.75
C ALA A 258 20.27 -28.56 -15.21
N PRO A 259 21.43 -27.98 -15.55
CA PRO A 259 21.48 -26.61 -16.07
C PRO A 259 20.67 -26.53 -17.37
N SER A 260 20.02 -25.37 -17.60
CA SER A 260 19.30 -25.10 -18.84
C SER A 260 20.28 -24.99 -20.01
N PHE A 261 20.65 -26.14 -20.59
CA PHE A 261 21.56 -26.22 -21.72
C PHE A 261 20.91 -25.53 -22.93
N MET A 262 21.50 -24.41 -23.34
CA MET A 262 21.08 -23.64 -24.50
C MET A 262 22.29 -23.23 -25.31
N ASP A 263 22.28 -23.56 -26.60
CA ASP A 263 23.32 -23.21 -27.55
C ASP A 263 22.78 -22.37 -28.72
N GLY A 264 23.67 -21.66 -29.41
CA GLY A 264 23.30 -20.88 -30.60
C GLY A 264 24.26 -19.74 -30.92
N PHE A 265 23.89 -18.93 -31.91
CA PHE A 265 24.69 -17.78 -32.35
C PHE A 265 24.12 -16.45 -31.84
N LEU A 266 24.89 -15.78 -31.00
CA LEU A 266 24.67 -14.39 -30.59
C LEU A 266 25.74 -13.47 -31.18
N TYR A 267 25.45 -12.18 -31.23
CA TYR A 267 26.45 -11.14 -31.39
C TYR A 267 26.93 -10.70 -30.00
N CYS A 268 28.24 -10.70 -29.77
CA CYS A 268 28.81 -10.38 -28.47
C CYS A 268 29.69 -9.14 -28.56
N SER A 269 29.56 -8.24 -27.58
CA SER A 269 30.54 -7.20 -27.27
C SER A 269 30.90 -7.26 -25.79
N ALA A 270 32.19 -7.14 -25.48
CA ALA A 270 32.73 -7.15 -24.14
C ALA A 270 33.61 -5.91 -23.96
N GLY A 271 33.15 -4.97 -23.13
CA GLY A 271 33.84 -3.70 -22.89
C GLY A 271 33.70 -3.25 -21.44
N PRO A 272 34.61 -2.40 -20.94
CA PRO A 272 34.48 -1.83 -19.60
C PRO A 272 33.27 -0.90 -19.53
N ALA A 273 32.54 -0.93 -18.41
CA ALA A 273 31.35 -0.11 -18.20
C ALA A 273 31.67 1.38 -18.35
N LYS A 274 31.07 2.02 -19.38
CA LYS A 274 31.04 3.48 -19.52
C LYS A 274 29.62 3.95 -19.26
N ALA A 275 29.44 4.81 -18.26
CA ALA A 275 28.14 5.29 -17.79
C ALA A 275 27.46 6.31 -18.73
N THR A 276 27.51 6.08 -20.04
CA THR A 276 26.95 6.94 -21.09
C THR A 276 26.51 6.09 -22.28
N LEU A 277 25.34 6.39 -22.85
CA LEU A 277 24.70 5.71 -23.98
C LEU A 277 25.42 5.90 -25.35
N ASP A 278 26.75 6.00 -25.36
CA ASP A 278 27.55 6.36 -26.53
C ASP A 278 27.45 5.27 -27.63
N ARG A 279 27.38 5.70 -28.88
CA ARG A 279 27.13 4.83 -30.04
C ARG A 279 28.28 3.87 -30.33
N ARG A 280 29.52 4.23 -29.95
CA ARG A 280 30.76 3.51 -30.33
C ARG A 280 30.81 2.04 -29.91
N GLY A 281 30.20 1.66 -28.77
CA GLY A 281 30.26 0.26 -28.28
C GLY A 281 29.49 -0.76 -29.13
N ARG A 282 28.68 -0.31 -30.10
CA ARG A 282 27.82 -1.15 -30.96
C ARG A 282 28.45 -1.54 -32.30
N ASP A 283 29.59 -0.95 -32.67
CA ASP A 283 30.28 -1.22 -33.94
C ASP A 283 31.20 -2.45 -33.91
N ASP A 284 31.63 -2.88 -32.72
CA ASP A 284 32.59 -3.98 -32.51
C ASP A 284 31.90 -5.33 -32.21
N MET A 285 30.62 -5.45 -32.59
CA MET A 285 29.81 -6.67 -32.45
C MET A 285 30.33 -7.83 -33.31
N VAL A 286 30.79 -8.90 -32.67
CA VAL A 286 31.22 -10.13 -33.36
C VAL A 286 30.21 -11.25 -33.15
N ARG A 287 29.78 -11.90 -34.23
CA ARG A 287 28.96 -13.13 -34.15
C ARG A 287 29.80 -14.25 -33.55
N ARG A 288 29.33 -14.85 -32.46
CA ARG A 288 30.00 -15.93 -31.72
C ARG A 288 29.03 -17.07 -31.46
N TRP A 289 29.58 -18.27 -31.35
CA TRP A 289 28.84 -19.41 -30.82
C TRP A 289 28.77 -19.27 -29.30
N CYS A 290 27.61 -19.46 -28.70
CA CYS A 290 27.37 -19.28 -27.28
C CYS A 290 26.71 -20.54 -26.70
N THR A 291 27.08 -20.90 -25.47
CA THR A 291 26.50 -22.03 -24.73
C THR A 291 26.25 -21.61 -23.27
N LEU A 292 25.01 -21.72 -22.81
CA LEU A 292 24.65 -21.63 -21.40
C LEU A 292 24.71 -23.05 -20.81
N GLU A 293 25.65 -23.30 -19.89
CA GLU A 293 25.81 -24.60 -19.24
C GLU A 293 26.44 -24.45 -17.84
N GLY A 294 25.96 -25.24 -16.88
CA GLY A 294 26.51 -25.30 -15.51
C GLY A 294 26.47 -23.98 -14.74
N GLY A 295 25.54 -23.07 -15.07
CA GLY A 295 25.48 -21.72 -14.52
C GLY A 295 26.36 -20.68 -15.23
N PHE A 296 26.99 -21.01 -16.36
CA PHE A 296 27.88 -20.12 -17.10
C PHE A 296 27.47 -19.95 -18.56
N LEU A 297 27.45 -18.70 -19.03
CA LEU A 297 27.34 -18.36 -20.45
C LEU A 297 28.75 -18.26 -21.05
N SER A 298 29.14 -19.28 -21.80
CA SER A 298 30.45 -19.38 -22.46
C SER A 298 30.30 -19.00 -23.94
N TYR A 299 31.24 -18.22 -24.49
CA TYR A 299 31.22 -17.84 -25.91
C TYR A 299 32.53 -18.15 -26.62
N TYR A 300 32.42 -18.55 -27.88
CA TYR A 300 33.46 -19.14 -28.72
C TYR A 300 33.50 -18.43 -30.08
N GLU A 301 34.65 -18.43 -30.74
CA GLU A 301 34.79 -17.87 -32.10
C GLU A 301 33.87 -18.58 -33.11
N ASN A 302 33.72 -19.90 -32.97
CA ASN A 302 32.79 -20.73 -33.73
C ASN A 302 32.47 -22.05 -32.98
N GLU A 303 31.43 -22.73 -33.43
CA GLU A 303 30.93 -24.05 -32.94
C GLU A 303 32.02 -25.12 -32.75
N ARG A 304 33.11 -25.07 -33.51
CA ARG A 304 34.20 -26.07 -33.49
C ARG A 304 35.44 -25.62 -32.71
N SER A 305 35.35 -24.51 -31.97
CA SER A 305 36.49 -23.96 -31.23
C SER A 305 36.69 -24.74 -29.92
N PRO A 306 37.86 -25.35 -29.67
CA PRO A 306 38.09 -26.20 -28.50
C PRO A 306 38.27 -25.42 -27.18
N MET A 307 38.25 -24.08 -27.23
CA MET A 307 38.37 -23.20 -26.07
C MET A 307 37.41 -22.02 -26.20
N ALA A 308 36.75 -21.65 -25.10
CA ALA A 308 35.94 -20.44 -25.05
C ALA A 308 36.82 -19.19 -25.16
N THR A 309 36.37 -18.23 -25.97
CA THR A 309 36.95 -16.88 -26.06
C THR A 309 36.67 -16.06 -24.80
N GLY A 310 35.63 -16.42 -24.05
CA GLY A 310 35.33 -15.88 -22.72
C GLY A 310 34.14 -16.57 -22.08
N ARG A 311 33.95 -16.31 -20.79
CA ARG A 311 32.92 -16.93 -19.96
C ARG A 311 32.32 -15.89 -19.01
N VAL A 312 31.00 -15.89 -18.89
CA VAL A 312 30.23 -15.10 -17.93
C VAL A 312 29.64 -16.05 -16.91
N ASP A 313 29.83 -15.77 -15.62
CA ASP A 313 29.15 -16.47 -14.54
C ASP A 313 27.74 -15.89 -14.39
N ILE A 314 26.70 -16.71 -14.52
CA ILE A 314 25.31 -16.23 -14.40
C ILE A 314 24.90 -16.08 -12.93
N THR A 315 25.61 -16.73 -12.00
CA THR A 315 25.39 -16.53 -10.55
C THR A 315 25.86 -15.16 -10.06
N GLU A 316 26.73 -14.47 -10.82
CA GLU A 316 27.10 -13.06 -10.62
C GLU A 316 26.06 -12.07 -11.17
N VAL A 317 25.07 -12.48 -11.98
CA VAL A 317 24.15 -11.55 -12.67
C VAL A 317 23.20 -10.89 -11.68
N VAL A 318 23.11 -9.56 -11.71
CA VAL A 318 22.19 -8.78 -10.87
C VAL A 318 21.00 -8.26 -11.68
N SER A 319 21.22 -7.84 -12.93
CA SER A 319 20.16 -7.29 -13.80
C SER A 319 20.35 -7.65 -15.27
N LEU A 320 19.24 -7.85 -15.97
CA LEU A 320 19.10 -8.01 -17.42
C LEU A 320 18.22 -6.89 -17.98
N ALA A 321 18.79 -5.99 -18.77
CA ALA A 321 17.99 -5.01 -19.53
C ALA A 321 17.75 -5.54 -20.96
N VAL A 322 16.50 -5.44 -21.42
CA VAL A 322 16.02 -6.03 -22.67
C VAL A 322 15.53 -4.92 -23.58
N ASN A 323 16.21 -4.71 -24.71
CA ASN A 323 15.76 -3.76 -25.72
C ASN A 323 14.91 -4.46 -26.77
N ASN A 324 13.60 -4.26 -26.70
CA ASN A 324 12.61 -4.79 -27.65
C ASN A 324 12.62 -4.07 -29.02
N THR A 325 13.53 -3.11 -29.25
CA THR A 325 13.70 -2.41 -30.55
C THR A 325 14.97 -2.84 -31.29
N GLU A 326 14.85 -2.99 -32.62
CA GLU A 326 15.99 -3.34 -33.47
C GLU A 326 17.09 -2.26 -33.40
N THR A 327 18.26 -2.66 -32.92
CA THR A 327 19.46 -1.84 -32.90
C THR A 327 20.28 -2.11 -34.16
N MET A 328 20.53 -1.08 -34.96
CA MET A 328 21.43 -1.19 -36.10
C MET A 328 22.89 -1.28 -35.62
N THR A 329 23.59 -2.33 -36.06
CA THR A 329 25.02 -2.54 -35.83
C THR A 329 25.74 -2.74 -37.16
N ARG A 330 27.08 -2.70 -37.17
CA ARG A 330 27.90 -3.11 -38.33
C ARG A 330 27.56 -4.51 -38.86
N ALA A 331 27.00 -5.38 -38.03
CA ALA A 331 26.64 -6.74 -38.40
C ALA A 331 25.16 -6.94 -38.83
N GLY A 332 24.37 -5.86 -38.86
CA GLY A 332 22.95 -5.85 -39.20
C GLY A 332 22.05 -5.34 -38.07
N ALA A 333 20.73 -5.44 -38.28
CA ALA A 333 19.73 -5.25 -37.25
C ALA A 333 19.80 -6.40 -36.23
N VAL A 334 19.80 -6.06 -34.94
CA VAL A 334 19.82 -7.02 -33.83
C VAL A 334 19.01 -6.51 -32.64
N PHE A 335 18.36 -7.44 -31.95
CA PHE A 335 17.64 -7.21 -30.70
C PHE A 335 18.61 -7.38 -29.53
N MET A 336 18.69 -6.41 -28.61
CA MET A 336 19.82 -6.30 -27.67
C MET A 336 19.44 -6.65 -26.23
N VAL A 337 20.37 -7.30 -25.53
CA VAL A 337 20.29 -7.63 -24.10
C VAL A 337 21.57 -7.17 -23.42
N GLU A 338 21.44 -6.42 -22.33
CA GLU A 338 22.55 -6.01 -21.47
C GLU A 338 22.51 -6.80 -20.16
N THR A 339 23.60 -7.52 -19.88
CA THR A 339 23.77 -8.35 -18.70
C THR A 339 24.71 -7.65 -17.72
N TYR A 340 24.15 -7.19 -16.60
CA TYR A 340 24.85 -6.48 -15.52
C TYR A 340 25.23 -7.48 -14.42
N LEU A 341 26.51 -7.48 -14.05
CA LEU A 341 27.08 -8.36 -13.03
C LEU A 341 27.35 -7.60 -11.73
N GLN A 342 27.39 -8.32 -10.62
CA GLN A 342 27.78 -7.77 -9.31
C GLN A 342 29.19 -7.14 -9.35
N SER A 343 30.09 -7.67 -10.19
CA SER A 343 31.49 -7.24 -10.37
C SER A 343 31.70 -5.97 -11.23
N ASP A 344 30.71 -5.06 -11.30
CA ASP A 344 30.69 -3.84 -12.14
C ASP A 344 30.89 -4.08 -13.67
N ARG A 345 30.91 -5.36 -14.10
CA ARG A 345 31.04 -5.75 -15.51
C ARG A 345 29.67 -5.77 -16.19
N VAL A 346 29.63 -5.30 -17.44
CA VAL A 346 28.44 -5.35 -18.30
C VAL A 346 28.81 -6.07 -19.59
N PHE A 347 28.02 -7.08 -19.96
CA PHE A 347 28.13 -7.77 -21.25
C PHE A 347 26.94 -7.41 -22.12
N LEU A 348 27.18 -7.21 -23.42
CA LEU A 348 26.16 -6.78 -24.38
C LEU A 348 26.01 -7.87 -25.45
N PHE A 349 24.82 -8.48 -25.50
CA PHE A 349 24.46 -9.58 -26.39
C PHE A 349 23.39 -9.14 -27.39
N GLY A 350 23.48 -9.61 -28.64
CA GLY A 350 22.51 -9.32 -29.69
C GLY A 350 21.98 -10.58 -30.37
N ALA A 351 20.66 -10.72 -30.46
CA ALA A 351 19.96 -11.76 -31.20
C ALA A 351 19.47 -11.23 -32.56
N LYS A 352 19.27 -12.13 -33.55
CA LYS A 352 18.76 -11.75 -34.89
C LYS A 352 17.25 -11.51 -34.95
N THR A 353 16.51 -12.07 -34.01
CA THR A 353 15.05 -12.00 -33.93
C THR A 353 14.64 -11.78 -32.47
N GLN A 354 13.47 -11.19 -32.26
CA GLN A 354 12.89 -11.00 -30.93
C GLN A 354 12.60 -12.33 -30.23
N GLU A 355 12.14 -13.35 -30.97
CA GLU A 355 11.91 -14.72 -30.48
C GLU A 355 13.18 -15.30 -29.85
N THR A 356 14.31 -15.31 -30.58
CA THR A 356 15.60 -15.75 -30.05
C THR A 356 16.11 -14.86 -28.91
N GLN A 357 15.80 -13.55 -28.91
CA GLN A 357 16.11 -12.69 -27.76
C GLN A 357 15.35 -13.15 -26.51
N GLN A 358 14.04 -13.38 -26.62
CA GLN A 358 13.19 -13.84 -25.53
C GLN A 358 13.62 -15.21 -25.00
N ASP A 359 13.97 -16.16 -25.88
CA ASP A 359 14.52 -17.47 -25.49
C ASP A 359 15.77 -17.33 -24.60
N TRP A 360 16.76 -16.55 -25.06
CA TRP A 360 18.01 -16.35 -24.31
C TRP A 360 17.78 -15.55 -23.01
N VAL A 361 16.90 -14.56 -23.01
CA VAL A 361 16.53 -13.82 -21.79
C VAL A 361 15.90 -14.75 -20.76
N GLN A 362 14.93 -15.59 -21.16
CA GLN A 362 14.29 -16.56 -20.26
C GLN A 362 15.30 -17.59 -19.73
N ALA A 363 16.17 -18.14 -20.60
CA ALA A 363 17.17 -19.13 -20.19
C ALA A 363 18.19 -18.55 -19.18
N ILE A 364 18.69 -17.34 -19.41
CA ILE A 364 19.62 -16.66 -18.49
C ILE A 364 18.89 -16.28 -17.18
N ALA A 365 17.66 -15.76 -17.26
CA ALA A 365 16.89 -15.37 -16.08
C ALA A 365 16.56 -16.55 -15.16
N LYS A 366 16.21 -17.71 -15.73
CA LYS A 366 15.96 -18.97 -14.98
C LYS A 366 17.17 -19.46 -14.17
N CYS A 367 18.38 -18.98 -14.45
CA CYS A 367 19.58 -19.33 -13.69
C CYS A 367 19.78 -18.47 -12.42
N PHE A 368 19.05 -17.37 -12.22
CA PHE A 368 19.18 -16.51 -11.02
C PHE A 368 17.84 -16.03 -10.42
N VAL A 369 16.70 -16.33 -11.06
CA VAL A 369 15.35 -16.06 -10.55
C VAL A 369 14.76 -17.37 -10.00
N PRO A 370 14.43 -17.45 -8.69
CA PRO A 370 13.82 -18.62 -8.06
C PRO A 370 12.51 -19.07 -8.71
N SER A 371 12.20 -20.37 -8.62
CA SER A 371 11.01 -20.99 -9.21
C SER A 371 9.68 -20.41 -8.70
N ASN A 372 9.59 -20.05 -7.41
CA ASN A 372 8.43 -19.37 -6.85
C ASN A 372 8.23 -17.93 -7.38
N VAL A 373 9.22 -17.38 -8.09
CA VAL A 373 9.19 -16.07 -8.74
C VAL A 373 9.11 -16.19 -10.28
N GLU A 374 9.10 -17.40 -10.86
CA GLU A 374 9.05 -17.64 -12.33
C GLU A 374 7.82 -16.99 -12.99
N ALA A 375 6.75 -16.69 -12.24
CA ALA A 375 5.61 -15.92 -12.72
C ALA A 375 5.98 -14.53 -13.28
N MET A 376 7.11 -13.95 -12.86
CA MET A 376 7.64 -12.69 -13.43
C MET A 376 8.32 -12.90 -14.79
N LEU A 377 8.83 -14.09 -15.09
CA LEU A 377 9.52 -14.41 -16.36
C LEU A 377 8.56 -14.66 -17.54
N ARG A 378 7.24 -14.67 -17.28
CA ARG A 378 6.19 -14.85 -18.30
C ARG A 378 5.68 -13.52 -18.89
N ARG A 379 6.38 -12.42 -18.62
CA ARG A 379 6.04 -11.05 -19.02
C ARG A 379 7.11 -10.50 -19.95
N ASP A 380 6.72 -9.67 -20.91
CA ASP A 380 7.65 -8.96 -21.81
C ASP A 380 8.28 -7.75 -21.11
N CYS A 381 9.13 -8.01 -20.12
CA CYS A 381 9.76 -6.98 -19.30
C CYS A 381 10.97 -6.33 -19.99
N GLU A 382 11.09 -5.01 -19.82
CA GLU A 382 12.20 -4.19 -20.31
C GLU A 382 13.46 -4.32 -19.43
N LEU A 383 13.26 -4.68 -18.16
CA LEU A 383 14.32 -4.83 -17.16
C LEU A 383 13.88 -5.86 -16.12
N ILE A 384 14.70 -6.88 -15.88
CA ILE A 384 14.50 -7.92 -14.85
C ILE A 384 15.77 -8.03 -14.01
N GLY A 385 15.67 -8.14 -12.70
CA GLY A 385 16.85 -8.24 -11.84
C GLY A 385 16.55 -8.54 -10.38
N ARG A 386 17.60 -8.52 -9.57
CA ARG A 386 17.55 -8.59 -8.10
C ARG A 386 18.14 -7.33 -7.51
N LEU A 387 17.49 -6.80 -6.48
CA LEU A 387 17.87 -5.58 -5.77
C LEU A 387 17.76 -5.78 -4.26
N TYR A 388 18.42 -4.92 -3.48
CA TYR A 388 18.13 -4.79 -2.06
C TYR A 388 16.93 -3.87 -1.86
N PHE A 389 15.98 -4.27 -1.02
CA PHE A 389 14.79 -3.47 -0.75
C PHE A 389 14.29 -3.57 0.70
N LYS A 390 13.47 -2.57 1.07
CA LYS A 390 12.74 -2.44 2.35
C LYS A 390 11.33 -1.92 2.09
N GLU A 391 10.34 -2.43 2.81
CA GLU A 391 8.95 -1.94 2.74
C GLU A 391 8.22 -2.10 4.08
N GLY A 392 7.14 -1.34 4.28
CA GLY A 392 6.20 -1.56 5.37
C GLY A 392 6.81 -1.34 6.75
N HIS A 393 6.75 -2.37 7.61
CA HIS A 393 7.12 -2.27 9.03
C HIS A 393 8.58 -2.62 9.35
N ASP A 394 9.32 -3.29 8.45
CA ASP A 394 10.77 -3.50 8.60
C ASP A 394 11.54 -2.56 7.66
N LEU A 395 11.90 -1.40 8.20
CA LEU A 395 12.78 -0.43 7.56
C LEU A 395 14.24 -0.57 8.02
N TYR A 396 14.54 -1.55 8.88
CA TYR A 396 15.85 -1.73 9.48
C TYR A 396 16.73 -2.65 8.64
N HIS A 397 16.21 -3.78 8.18
CA HIS A 397 17.01 -4.80 7.48
C HIS A 397 16.86 -4.76 5.96
N TRP A 398 17.97 -4.68 5.23
CA TRP A 398 17.95 -4.86 3.77
C TRP A 398 17.76 -6.34 3.44
N ARG A 399 16.78 -6.65 2.59
CA ARG A 399 16.57 -8.00 2.03
C ARG A 399 16.72 -7.95 0.51
N VAL A 400 17.18 -9.04 -0.09
CA VAL A 400 17.16 -9.19 -1.55
C VAL A 400 15.73 -9.44 -1.99
N GLY A 401 15.31 -8.80 -3.06
CA GLY A 401 14.06 -9.06 -3.77
C GLY A 401 14.29 -9.07 -5.27
N TRP A 402 13.38 -9.69 -6.00
CA TRP A 402 13.39 -9.73 -7.45
C TRP A 402 12.42 -8.71 -8.00
N PHE A 403 12.83 -8.00 -9.05
CA PHE A 403 12.14 -6.86 -9.64
C PHE A 403 12.02 -7.05 -11.15
N ALA A 404 10.90 -6.62 -11.73
CA ALA A 404 10.69 -6.59 -13.16
C ALA A 404 9.86 -5.36 -13.57
N LEU A 405 10.28 -4.68 -14.65
CA LEU A 405 9.64 -3.49 -15.20
C LEU A 405 8.92 -3.85 -16.52
N GLU A 406 7.62 -3.56 -16.58
CA GLU A 406 6.77 -3.76 -17.75
C GLU A 406 6.07 -2.42 -18.07
N GLY A 407 6.66 -1.62 -18.96
CA GLY A 407 6.24 -0.25 -19.24
C GLY A 407 6.18 0.62 -17.99
N SER A 408 4.96 0.85 -17.49
CA SER A 408 4.68 1.69 -16.32
C SER A 408 4.44 0.93 -15.01
N ALA A 409 4.52 -0.40 -15.02
CA ALA A 409 4.31 -1.25 -13.85
C ALA A 409 5.63 -1.83 -13.35
N LEU A 410 5.95 -1.61 -12.07
CA LEU A 410 7.05 -2.26 -11.38
C LEU A 410 6.51 -3.43 -10.55
N TYR A 411 6.87 -4.65 -10.93
CA TYR A 411 6.55 -5.87 -10.20
C TYR A 411 7.72 -6.29 -9.32
N PHE A 412 7.44 -6.80 -8.12
CA PHE A 412 8.48 -7.25 -7.18
C PHE A 412 8.03 -8.34 -6.20
N SER A 413 8.97 -9.14 -5.71
CA SER A 413 8.75 -10.18 -4.69
C SER A 413 9.97 -10.32 -3.76
N SER A 414 9.76 -10.72 -2.50
CA SER A 414 10.84 -11.10 -1.57
C SER A 414 11.42 -12.49 -1.83
N GLY A 415 10.83 -13.27 -2.75
CA GLY A 415 11.22 -14.66 -3.01
C GLY A 415 10.86 -15.63 -1.88
N GLU A 416 9.99 -15.23 -0.95
CA GLU A 416 9.45 -16.10 0.10
C GLU A 416 8.16 -16.79 -0.39
N GLU A 417 7.90 -18.03 0.05
CA GLU A 417 6.83 -18.89 -0.51
C GLU A 417 5.39 -18.34 -0.33
N GLU A 418 5.13 -17.63 0.76
CA GLU A 418 3.84 -16.92 0.99
C GLU A 418 3.79 -15.51 0.33
N SER A 419 4.85 -15.04 -0.32
CA SER A 419 4.92 -13.66 -0.83
C SER A 419 4.08 -13.45 -2.09
N THR A 420 3.00 -12.68 -1.96
CA THR A 420 2.23 -12.22 -3.14
C THR A 420 3.09 -11.28 -3.99
N LEU A 421 2.93 -11.36 -5.32
CA LEU A 421 3.65 -10.49 -6.25
C LEU A 421 3.21 -9.04 -6.04
N GLY A 422 4.11 -8.24 -5.46
CA GLY A 422 3.96 -6.80 -5.35
C GLY A 422 3.90 -6.16 -6.72
N ALA A 423 3.03 -5.18 -6.88
CA ALA A 423 2.91 -4.36 -8.08
C ALA A 423 2.75 -2.90 -7.67
N MET A 424 3.46 -2.00 -8.34
CA MET A 424 3.44 -0.55 -8.13
C MET A 424 3.31 0.16 -9.48
N GLN A 425 2.31 1.02 -9.62
CA GLN A 425 2.06 1.80 -10.84
C GLN A 425 2.92 3.05 -10.81
N LEU A 426 4.03 3.04 -11.55
CA LEU A 426 5.04 4.11 -11.51
C LEU A 426 4.49 5.48 -11.94
N LYS A 427 3.48 5.52 -12.81
CA LYS A 427 2.76 6.75 -13.17
C LYS A 427 1.98 7.36 -11.99
N GLN A 428 1.51 6.54 -11.04
CA GLN A 428 0.74 6.98 -9.86
C GLN A 428 1.60 7.37 -8.64
N LEU A 429 2.94 7.22 -8.70
CA LEU A 429 3.83 7.63 -7.60
C LEU A 429 3.51 9.04 -7.09
N GLN A 430 3.55 9.23 -5.78
CA GLN A 430 3.46 10.54 -5.14
C GLN A 430 4.84 11.14 -4.83
N GLU A 431 5.84 10.29 -4.59
CA GLU A 431 7.23 10.69 -4.39
C GLU A 431 8.17 9.71 -5.10
N LEU A 432 9.25 10.25 -5.67
CA LEU A 432 10.37 9.51 -6.26
C LEU A 432 11.68 10.27 -5.94
N THR A 433 12.35 9.87 -4.87
CA THR A 433 13.49 10.63 -4.29
C THR A 433 14.74 9.77 -4.21
N VAL A 434 15.88 10.29 -4.68
CA VAL A 434 17.19 9.65 -4.46
C VAL A 434 17.82 10.23 -3.20
N SER A 435 18.16 9.34 -2.26
CA SER A 435 18.88 9.65 -1.03
C SER A 435 20.25 8.96 -1.03
N THR A 436 21.14 9.36 -0.12
CA THR A 436 22.41 8.67 0.12
C THR A 436 22.43 8.20 1.57
N HIS A 437 22.40 6.88 1.76
CA HIS A 437 22.57 6.24 3.07
C HIS A 437 24.06 6.03 3.36
N VAL A 438 24.43 6.02 4.63
CA VAL A 438 25.80 5.72 5.08
C VAL A 438 25.72 4.52 5.99
N GLU A 439 26.41 3.44 5.63
CA GLU A 439 26.35 2.16 6.33
C GLU A 439 27.79 1.71 6.59
N GLY A 440 28.27 1.91 7.83
CA GLY A 440 29.70 1.88 8.14
C GLY A 440 30.44 3.04 7.46
N GLU A 441 31.46 2.73 6.66
CA GLU A 441 32.20 3.71 5.85
C GLU A 441 31.64 3.89 4.43
N GLU A 442 30.75 2.98 3.98
CA GLU A 442 30.24 2.99 2.61
C GLU A 442 29.06 3.95 2.42
N ARG A 443 28.93 4.47 1.19
CA ARG A 443 27.86 5.39 0.78
C ARG A 443 26.99 4.74 -0.30
N ILE A 444 25.81 4.29 0.11
CA ILE A 444 24.84 3.60 -0.72
C ILE A 444 23.82 4.62 -1.25
N GLN A 445 23.54 4.60 -2.55
CA GLN A 445 22.44 5.41 -3.11
C GLN A 445 21.14 4.62 -3.01
N VAL A 446 20.11 5.23 -2.43
CA VAL A 446 18.81 4.59 -2.16
C VAL A 446 17.70 5.38 -2.85
N LEU A 447 16.90 4.70 -3.66
CA LEU A 447 15.71 5.26 -4.30
C LEU A 447 14.48 4.99 -3.42
N LEU A 448 13.82 6.07 -3.00
CA LEU A 448 12.56 6.10 -2.28
C LEU A 448 11.40 6.23 -3.28
N MET A 449 10.41 5.35 -3.16
CA MET A 449 9.18 5.34 -3.96
C MET A 449 7.96 5.31 -3.03
N VAL A 450 7.00 6.22 -3.23
CA VAL A 450 5.76 6.30 -2.42
C VAL A 450 4.53 6.20 -3.31
N GLU A 451 3.65 5.22 -3.02
CA GLU A 451 2.41 4.98 -3.78
C GLU A 451 1.27 4.57 -2.84
N GLY A 452 0.21 5.39 -2.77
CA GLY A 452 -1.01 5.08 -2.00
C GLY A 452 -0.83 5.15 -0.47
N GLY A 453 0.36 5.50 0.00
CA GLY A 453 0.78 5.35 1.40
C GLY A 453 1.67 4.11 1.63
N ARG A 454 1.83 3.23 0.64
CA ARG A 454 2.94 2.26 0.62
C ARG A 454 4.24 2.99 0.33
N THR A 455 5.31 2.60 1.02
CA THR A 455 6.65 3.16 0.84
C THR A 455 7.62 2.02 0.61
N VAL A 456 8.39 2.10 -0.48
CA VAL A 456 9.40 1.12 -0.85
C VAL A 456 10.72 1.84 -1.05
N TYR A 457 11.79 1.31 -0.44
CA TYR A 457 13.17 1.76 -0.64
C TYR A 457 13.90 0.67 -1.42
N ILE A 458 14.66 1.04 -2.46
CA ILE A 458 15.52 0.11 -3.21
C ILE A 458 16.95 0.64 -3.35
N HIS A 459 17.94 -0.27 -3.40
CA HIS A 459 19.27 0.03 -3.94
C HIS A 459 19.83 -1.15 -4.75
N GLY A 460 20.72 -0.81 -5.69
CA GLY A 460 21.45 -1.79 -6.49
C GLY A 460 22.52 -2.52 -5.70
N PHE A 461 23.02 -3.61 -6.28
CA PHE A 461 24.20 -4.33 -5.77
C PHE A 461 25.50 -3.52 -5.98
N ASN A 462 25.51 -2.63 -6.97
CA ASN A 462 26.60 -1.69 -7.24
C ASN A 462 26.05 -0.40 -7.88
N LYS A 463 26.95 0.55 -8.17
CA LYS A 463 26.56 1.88 -8.69
C LYS A 463 26.07 1.84 -10.14
N VAL A 464 26.51 0.86 -10.92
CA VAL A 464 26.10 0.70 -12.32
C VAL A 464 24.66 0.17 -12.38
N ASP A 465 24.38 -0.87 -11.62
CA ASP A 465 23.07 -1.48 -11.43
C ASP A 465 22.04 -0.49 -10.81
N PHE A 466 22.44 0.27 -9.79
CA PHE A 466 21.58 1.34 -9.25
C PHE A 466 21.25 2.41 -10.30
N ALA A 467 22.23 2.85 -11.10
CA ALA A 467 22.01 3.86 -12.12
C ALA A 467 21.07 3.38 -13.24
N LEU A 468 21.16 2.10 -13.63
CA LEU A 468 20.24 1.45 -14.56
C LEU A 468 18.80 1.50 -14.04
N TRP A 469 18.55 0.94 -12.85
CA TRP A 469 17.20 0.88 -12.27
C TRP A 469 16.61 2.26 -11.98
N HIS A 470 17.38 3.19 -11.43
CA HIS A 470 16.93 4.58 -11.23
C HIS A 470 16.58 5.25 -12.56
N SER A 471 17.36 5.06 -13.63
CA SER A 471 17.06 5.62 -14.95
C SER A 471 15.79 5.03 -15.55
N ALA A 472 15.61 3.71 -15.46
CA ALA A 472 14.44 3.01 -15.99
C ALA A 472 13.15 3.40 -15.24
N ILE A 473 13.17 3.37 -13.89
CA ILE A 473 12.04 3.77 -13.05
C ILE A 473 11.71 5.25 -13.25
N LYS A 474 12.71 6.13 -13.41
CA LYS A 474 12.48 7.56 -13.67
C LYS A 474 11.86 7.82 -15.04
N LEU A 475 12.19 7.03 -16.06
CA LEU A 475 11.55 7.12 -17.37
C LEU A 475 10.09 6.63 -17.30
N ALA A 476 9.87 5.43 -16.77
CA ALA A 476 8.56 4.80 -16.64
C ALA A 476 7.58 5.56 -15.72
N SER A 477 8.08 6.27 -14.72
CA SER A 477 7.27 7.15 -13.85
C SER A 477 7.04 8.55 -14.42
N GLY A 478 7.76 8.95 -15.47
CA GLY A 478 7.65 10.27 -16.11
C GLY A 478 6.43 10.42 -17.01
N THR A 479 6.39 11.50 -17.80
CA THR A 479 5.42 11.68 -18.89
C THR A 479 6.08 11.37 -20.23
N ASP A 480 5.54 10.41 -20.99
CA ASP A 480 6.15 9.83 -22.20
C ASP A 480 5.22 9.91 -23.43
N GLY A 481 4.72 11.12 -23.73
CA GLY A 481 3.90 11.37 -24.92
C GLY A 481 2.71 12.27 -24.63
N ARG A 482 1.67 12.19 -25.46
CA ARG A 482 0.44 12.99 -25.32
C ARG A 482 -0.82 12.16 -25.09
N ALA A 483 -0.76 10.85 -25.26
CA ALA A 483 -1.82 9.94 -24.82
C ALA A 483 -2.10 10.09 -23.31
N LEU A 484 -3.36 9.91 -22.90
CA LEU A 484 -3.78 10.10 -21.51
C LEU A 484 -3.22 9.04 -20.55
N SER A 485 -2.95 7.83 -21.07
CA SER A 485 -2.24 6.73 -20.39
C SER A 485 -0.79 7.08 -20.00
N ASN A 486 -0.17 7.98 -20.75
CA ASN A 486 1.26 8.26 -20.72
C ASN A 486 1.62 9.35 -19.70
N GLN A 487 0.61 9.97 -19.09
CA GLN A 487 0.74 11.10 -18.16
C GLN A 487 0.99 10.62 -16.72
N GLN A 488 1.67 11.43 -15.92
CA GLN A 488 1.71 11.24 -14.47
C GLN A 488 0.29 11.35 -13.87
N LEU A 489 -0.07 10.43 -13.00
CA LEU A 489 -1.42 10.27 -12.43
C LEU A 489 -1.44 10.55 -10.92
N SER A 490 -2.55 11.12 -10.43
CA SER A 490 -2.80 11.26 -8.99
C SER A 490 -3.27 9.93 -8.36
N LYS A 491 -3.43 9.92 -7.03
CA LYS A 491 -4.00 8.77 -6.27
C LYS A 491 -5.36 8.27 -6.77
N LYS A 492 -6.06 9.05 -7.61
CA LYS A 492 -7.36 8.69 -8.21
C LYS A 492 -7.24 8.03 -9.60
N GLY A 493 -6.04 7.94 -10.18
CA GLY A 493 -5.84 7.53 -11.57
C GLY A 493 -6.13 8.62 -12.61
N VAL A 494 -6.21 9.90 -12.19
CA VAL A 494 -6.45 11.07 -13.05
C VAL A 494 -5.12 11.78 -13.35
N PRO A 495 -4.85 12.27 -14.56
CA PRO A 495 -3.64 13.05 -14.86
C PRO A 495 -3.46 14.22 -13.88
N ILE A 496 -2.26 14.38 -13.31
CA ILE A 496 -1.99 15.38 -12.25
C ILE A 496 -2.29 16.80 -12.74
N VAL A 497 -2.06 17.10 -14.02
CA VAL A 497 -2.42 18.37 -14.66
C VAL A 497 -3.92 18.68 -14.52
N VAL A 498 -4.77 17.67 -14.72
CA VAL A 498 -6.23 17.78 -14.61
C VAL A 498 -6.65 17.94 -13.16
N ASP A 499 -6.19 17.06 -12.26
CA ASP A 499 -6.55 17.09 -10.83
C ASP A 499 -6.10 18.42 -10.16
N SER A 500 -4.92 18.93 -10.53
CA SER A 500 -4.36 20.18 -9.99
C SER A 500 -5.08 21.44 -10.50
N CYS A 501 -5.29 21.57 -11.82
CA CYS A 501 -6.01 22.71 -12.37
C CYS A 501 -7.47 22.73 -11.90
N ILE A 502 -8.11 21.56 -11.77
CA ILE A 502 -9.46 21.43 -11.19
C ILE A 502 -9.47 21.88 -9.73
N ALA A 503 -8.54 21.42 -8.89
CA ALA A 503 -8.48 21.82 -7.49
C ALA A 503 -8.31 23.35 -7.34
N PHE A 504 -7.41 23.95 -8.13
CA PHE A 504 -7.17 25.40 -8.10
C PHE A 504 -8.39 26.22 -8.54
N VAL A 505 -9.05 25.85 -9.65
CA VAL A 505 -10.27 26.54 -10.11
C VAL A 505 -11.45 26.28 -9.17
N THR A 506 -11.52 25.12 -8.51
CA THR A 506 -12.53 24.88 -7.45
C THR A 506 -12.31 25.83 -6.26
N GLN A 507 -11.06 26.01 -5.83
CA GLN A 507 -10.74 26.82 -4.65
C GLN A 507 -10.89 28.33 -4.89
N TYR A 508 -10.44 28.83 -6.05
CA TYR A 508 -10.34 30.27 -6.31
C TYR A 508 -11.31 30.79 -7.40
N GLY A 509 -11.83 29.91 -8.26
CA GLY A 509 -12.54 30.29 -9.49
C GLY A 509 -14.05 30.16 -9.50
N LEU A 510 -14.68 29.47 -8.53
CA LEU A 510 -16.14 29.27 -8.52
C LEU A 510 -16.96 30.57 -8.49
N CYS A 511 -16.37 31.67 -8.01
CA CYS A 511 -16.98 33.01 -7.98
C CYS A 511 -16.53 33.93 -9.12
N HIS A 512 -15.58 33.53 -9.95
CA HIS A 512 -14.99 34.41 -10.95
C HIS A 512 -15.90 34.52 -12.18
N GLN A 513 -16.33 35.73 -12.51
CA GLN A 513 -17.23 35.95 -13.64
C GLN A 513 -16.55 35.53 -14.96
N GLY A 514 -17.27 34.77 -15.78
CA GLY A 514 -16.76 34.27 -17.06
C GLY A 514 -15.63 33.24 -16.94
N ILE A 515 -15.48 32.54 -15.81
CA ILE A 515 -14.47 31.48 -15.64
C ILE A 515 -14.51 30.45 -16.79
N TYR A 516 -13.33 30.09 -17.30
CA TYR A 516 -13.10 29.35 -18.56
C TYR A 516 -13.51 30.05 -19.87
N SER A 517 -14.39 31.05 -19.87
CA SER A 517 -14.67 31.88 -21.07
C SER A 517 -13.61 32.96 -21.30
N VAL A 518 -13.06 33.54 -20.22
CA VAL A 518 -11.91 34.45 -20.29
C VAL A 518 -10.65 33.62 -20.58
N SER A 519 -9.85 34.07 -21.56
CA SER A 519 -8.55 33.48 -21.89
C SER A 519 -7.42 34.08 -21.05
N GLY A 520 -6.42 33.25 -20.72
CA GLY A 520 -5.18 33.65 -20.07
C GLY A 520 -4.13 34.18 -21.06
N ASP A 521 -2.91 34.39 -20.58
CA ASP A 521 -1.78 34.75 -21.45
C ASP A 521 -1.21 33.50 -22.14
N PRO A 522 -1.18 33.42 -23.49
CA PRO A 522 -0.69 32.23 -24.19
C PRO A 522 0.76 31.84 -23.88
N GLY A 523 1.61 32.81 -23.51
CA GLY A 523 2.98 32.57 -23.09
C GLY A 523 3.04 31.90 -21.72
N ARG A 524 2.32 32.45 -20.72
CA ARG A 524 2.25 31.87 -19.36
C ARG A 524 1.56 30.51 -19.35
N VAL A 525 0.47 30.34 -20.12
CA VAL A 525 -0.20 29.05 -20.35
C VAL A 525 0.79 28.03 -20.95
N SER A 526 1.56 28.43 -21.97
CA SER A 526 2.53 27.51 -22.59
C SER A 526 3.70 27.15 -21.67
N LEU A 527 4.16 28.07 -20.82
CA LEU A 527 5.19 27.80 -19.80
C LEU A 527 4.67 26.84 -18.72
N LEU A 528 3.46 27.07 -18.19
CA LEU A 528 2.86 26.23 -17.16
C LEU A 528 2.57 24.82 -17.69
N LEU A 529 2.02 24.69 -18.90
CA LEU A 529 1.85 23.40 -19.58
C LEU A 529 3.20 22.72 -19.87
N GLY A 530 4.26 23.49 -20.12
CA GLY A 530 5.63 22.99 -20.24
C GLY A 530 6.15 22.36 -18.95
N ALA A 531 6.00 23.05 -17.81
CA ALA A 531 6.37 22.54 -16.50
C ALA A 531 5.58 21.25 -16.13
N PHE A 532 4.27 21.24 -16.38
CA PHE A 532 3.42 20.06 -16.20
C PHE A 532 3.83 18.87 -17.10
N ARG A 533 4.30 19.12 -18.32
CA ARG A 533 4.83 18.08 -19.22
C ARG A 533 6.20 17.56 -18.79
N GLN A 534 7.02 18.39 -18.12
CA GLN A 534 8.32 18.00 -17.61
C GLN A 534 8.20 17.11 -16.35
N ASP A 535 7.46 17.57 -15.33
CA ASP A 535 7.23 16.81 -14.09
C ASP A 535 6.04 17.36 -13.30
N ALA A 536 4.82 16.92 -13.64
CA ALA A 536 3.58 17.39 -13.04
C ALA A 536 3.52 17.26 -11.51
N ARG A 537 4.17 16.25 -10.90
CA ARG A 537 4.26 16.07 -9.44
C ARG A 537 4.92 17.26 -8.73
N ASN A 538 5.83 17.95 -9.38
CA ASN A 538 6.59 19.06 -8.81
C ASN A 538 5.97 20.44 -9.09
N VAL A 539 4.91 20.52 -9.91
CA VAL A 539 4.17 21.77 -10.14
C VAL A 539 3.21 22.04 -8.98
N LYS A 540 3.32 23.21 -8.35
CA LYS A 540 2.44 23.66 -7.27
C LYS A 540 1.78 24.98 -7.65
N LEU A 541 0.46 24.97 -7.76
CA LEU A 541 -0.31 26.15 -8.17
C LEU A 541 -0.58 27.06 -6.96
N HIS A 542 0.00 28.25 -6.98
CA HIS A 542 -0.15 29.26 -5.92
C HIS A 542 -0.79 30.54 -6.45
N VAL A 543 -1.79 31.06 -5.71
CA VAL A 543 -2.65 32.20 -6.11
C VAL A 543 -1.91 33.55 -6.24
N LEU A 544 -0.69 33.65 -5.70
CA LEU A 544 0.19 34.83 -5.85
C LEU A 544 1.07 34.77 -7.10
N GLU A 545 1.21 33.59 -7.72
CA GLU A 545 2.15 33.30 -8.81
C GLU A 545 1.43 32.94 -10.12
N HIS A 546 0.24 32.34 -10.03
CA HIS A 546 -0.51 31.79 -11.15
C HIS A 546 -1.87 32.50 -11.26
N GLN A 547 -2.18 33.10 -12.41
CA GLN A 547 -3.50 33.71 -12.66
C GLN A 547 -4.54 32.62 -12.95
N LEU A 548 -5.79 32.89 -12.60
CA LEU A 548 -6.88 31.91 -12.68
C LEU A 548 -7.20 31.52 -14.13
N GLU A 549 -7.13 32.50 -15.02
CA GLU A 549 -7.30 32.41 -16.46
C GLU A 549 -6.22 31.53 -17.09
N ASP A 550 -4.95 31.68 -16.67
CA ASP A 550 -3.83 30.87 -17.16
C ASP A 550 -3.99 29.39 -16.78
N VAL A 551 -4.47 29.11 -15.56
CA VAL A 551 -4.73 27.74 -15.09
C VAL A 551 -5.94 27.13 -15.82
N ALA A 552 -7.00 27.91 -16.03
CA ALA A 552 -8.19 27.51 -16.79
C ALA A 552 -7.86 27.21 -18.27
N ASP A 553 -7.03 28.04 -18.91
CA ASP A 553 -6.55 27.81 -20.28
C ASP A 553 -5.54 26.66 -20.35
N THR A 554 -4.71 26.46 -19.33
CA THR A 554 -3.80 25.29 -19.25
C THR A 554 -4.59 23.98 -19.25
N LEU A 555 -5.72 23.90 -18.53
CA LEU A 555 -6.59 22.72 -18.55
C LEU A 555 -7.19 22.46 -19.95
N LYS A 556 -7.79 23.49 -20.57
CA LYS A 556 -8.37 23.38 -21.92
C LYS A 556 -7.31 23.01 -22.96
N THR A 557 -6.14 23.64 -22.89
CA THR A 557 -5.01 23.40 -23.81
C THR A 557 -4.41 22.00 -23.64
N PHE A 558 -4.35 21.49 -22.41
CA PHE A 558 -3.94 20.11 -22.13
C PHE A 558 -4.88 19.11 -22.81
N LEU A 559 -6.20 19.25 -22.62
CA LEU A 559 -7.21 18.36 -23.21
C LEU A 559 -7.22 18.44 -24.76
N SER A 560 -7.13 19.65 -25.32
CA SER A 560 -7.12 19.84 -26.78
C SER A 560 -5.83 19.34 -27.45
N GLN A 561 -4.74 19.17 -26.70
CA GLN A 561 -3.45 18.68 -27.20
C GLN A 561 -3.15 17.23 -26.81
N ALA A 562 -4.06 16.53 -26.13
CA ALA A 562 -3.93 15.09 -25.89
C ALA A 562 -3.94 14.32 -27.23
N GLU A 563 -3.35 13.12 -27.24
CA GLU A 563 -3.26 12.29 -28.46
C GLU A 563 -4.62 11.67 -28.81
N ASP A 564 -5.33 11.21 -27.77
CA ASP A 564 -6.71 10.77 -27.82
C ASP A 564 -7.65 11.87 -27.32
N ALA A 565 -8.78 12.05 -28.00
CA ALA A 565 -9.87 12.87 -27.49
C ALA A 565 -10.49 12.24 -26.24
N LEU A 566 -10.73 13.04 -25.19
CA LEU A 566 -11.28 12.54 -23.92
C LEU A 566 -12.68 11.92 -24.11
N LEU A 567 -13.46 12.47 -25.06
CA LEU A 567 -14.63 11.81 -25.64
C LEU A 567 -14.20 11.19 -26.97
N THR A 568 -13.70 9.95 -26.89
CA THR A 568 -12.99 9.22 -27.96
C THR A 568 -13.70 9.29 -29.31
N LYS A 569 -12.97 9.69 -30.36
CA LYS A 569 -13.48 9.93 -31.73
C LYS A 569 -14.21 8.72 -32.34
N GLU A 570 -13.80 7.49 -32.02
CA GLU A 570 -14.48 6.26 -32.47
C GLU A 570 -15.92 6.14 -31.93
N LEU A 571 -16.18 6.68 -30.74
CA LEU A 571 -17.51 6.69 -30.12
C LEU A 571 -18.35 7.90 -30.53
N TYR A 572 -17.84 8.83 -31.36
CA TYR A 572 -18.56 10.04 -31.77
C TYR A 572 -19.97 9.77 -32.35
N PRO A 573 -20.19 8.76 -33.23
CA PRO A 573 -21.54 8.43 -33.71
C PRO A 573 -22.47 8.00 -32.58
N TYR A 574 -21.95 7.27 -31.58
CA TYR A 574 -22.71 6.84 -30.41
C TYR A 574 -23.08 8.02 -29.51
N TRP A 575 -22.12 8.90 -29.19
CA TRP A 575 -22.36 10.12 -28.41
C TRP A 575 -23.48 10.98 -29.01
N VAL A 576 -23.46 11.21 -30.32
CA VAL A 576 -24.48 11.98 -31.04
C VAL A 576 -25.82 11.23 -31.13
N SER A 577 -25.80 9.90 -31.29
CA SER A 577 -27.05 9.10 -31.35
C SER A 577 -27.76 8.93 -30.00
N ALA A 578 -27.03 9.06 -28.90
CA ALA A 578 -27.54 8.88 -27.54
C ALA A 578 -28.11 10.16 -26.90
N LEU A 579 -28.09 11.29 -27.62
CA LEU A 579 -28.78 12.52 -27.22
C LEU A 579 -30.26 12.25 -26.91
N GLY A 580 -30.66 12.36 -25.64
CA GLY A 580 -32.00 12.04 -25.14
C GLY A 580 -32.19 10.64 -24.53
N TYR A 581 -31.14 9.81 -24.43
CA TYR A 581 -31.17 8.50 -23.78
C TYR A 581 -30.07 8.37 -22.70
N VAL A 582 -30.21 7.40 -21.78
CA VAL A 582 -29.25 7.19 -20.68
C VAL A 582 -27.99 6.49 -21.19
N TYR A 583 -26.82 7.06 -20.88
CA TYR A 583 -25.52 6.51 -21.26
C TYR A 583 -25.11 5.33 -20.35
N GLU A 584 -25.52 4.10 -20.70
CA GLU A 584 -25.11 2.90 -19.96
C GLU A 584 -23.65 2.47 -20.23
N SER A 585 -22.77 2.78 -19.27
CA SER A 585 -21.49 2.09 -18.98
C SER A 585 -20.61 1.66 -20.18
N MET A 586 -20.14 2.61 -21.00
CA MET A 586 -19.22 2.36 -22.12
C MET A 586 -18.02 3.32 -22.12
N SER A 587 -16.93 2.99 -21.39
CA SER A 587 -15.61 3.64 -21.51
C SER A 587 -14.51 2.83 -20.82
N PRO A 588 -13.23 2.88 -21.29
CA PRO A 588 -12.08 2.36 -20.54
C PRO A 588 -11.90 3.11 -19.20
N PRO A 589 -11.40 2.45 -18.12
CA PRO A 589 -11.44 3.01 -16.76
C PRO A 589 -10.68 4.35 -16.62
N CYS A 590 -9.47 4.49 -17.16
CA CYS A 590 -8.69 5.72 -17.05
C CYS A 590 -9.35 6.91 -17.79
N VAL A 591 -10.00 6.64 -18.93
CA VAL A 591 -10.79 7.63 -19.66
C VAL A 591 -12.03 8.00 -18.87
N PHE A 592 -12.78 7.01 -18.36
CA PHE A 592 -14.01 7.22 -17.58
C PHE A 592 -13.77 8.08 -16.33
N ILE A 593 -12.72 7.81 -15.55
CA ILE A 593 -12.41 8.59 -14.33
C ILE A 593 -11.95 10.01 -14.69
N SER A 594 -11.24 10.18 -15.81
CA SER A 594 -10.82 11.51 -16.30
C SER A 594 -12.01 12.31 -16.85
N VAL A 595 -12.92 11.69 -17.61
CA VAL A 595 -14.21 12.27 -18.02
C VAL A 595 -15.02 12.67 -16.79
N PHE A 596 -15.21 11.76 -15.84
CA PHE A 596 -15.95 12.01 -14.60
C PHE A 596 -15.40 13.24 -13.86
N SER A 597 -14.08 13.34 -13.72
CA SER A 597 -13.43 14.47 -13.05
C SER A 597 -13.65 15.80 -13.79
N CYS A 598 -13.49 15.80 -15.12
CA CYS A 598 -13.73 16.98 -15.95
C CYS A 598 -15.21 17.41 -15.96
N ILE A 599 -16.17 16.49 -16.05
CA ILE A 599 -17.60 16.84 -15.99
C ILE A 599 -18.00 17.27 -14.57
N SER A 600 -17.39 16.70 -13.52
CA SER A 600 -17.62 17.09 -12.12
C SER A 600 -17.31 18.57 -11.88
N ILE A 601 -16.15 19.07 -12.32
CA ILE A 601 -15.81 20.50 -12.16
C ILE A 601 -16.78 21.41 -12.92
N LEU A 602 -17.18 21.03 -14.14
CA LEU A 602 -18.14 21.82 -14.93
C LEU A 602 -19.52 21.83 -14.27
N CYS A 603 -19.93 20.73 -13.65
CA CYS A 603 -21.13 20.69 -12.80
C CYS A 603 -21.00 21.62 -11.58
N ARG A 604 -19.87 21.61 -10.86
CA ARG A 604 -19.63 22.51 -9.71
C ARG A 604 -19.67 23.99 -10.10
N VAL A 605 -19.07 24.35 -11.23
CA VAL A 605 -19.07 25.71 -11.78
C VAL A 605 -20.48 26.13 -12.19
N GLN A 606 -21.22 25.27 -12.90
CA GLN A 606 -22.63 25.50 -13.29
C GLN A 606 -23.53 25.76 -12.08
N ARG A 607 -23.33 25.03 -10.96
CA ARG A 607 -24.12 25.25 -9.74
C ARG A 607 -23.83 26.60 -9.08
N CYS A 608 -22.72 27.25 -9.43
CA CYS A 608 -22.35 28.60 -9.03
C CYS A 608 -22.66 29.68 -10.10
N SER A 609 -23.41 29.33 -11.17
CA SER A 609 -23.76 30.23 -12.30
C SER A 609 -24.47 31.52 -11.89
N HIS A 610 -25.15 31.53 -10.73
CA HIS A 610 -25.75 32.72 -10.15
C HIS A 610 -24.73 33.78 -9.66
N ILE A 611 -23.45 33.43 -9.60
CA ILE A 611 -22.34 34.34 -9.24
C ILE A 611 -21.36 34.49 -10.41
N ASN A 612 -20.88 33.37 -10.97
CA ASN A 612 -19.87 33.35 -12.03
C ASN A 612 -20.43 33.55 -13.45
N GLN A 613 -21.76 33.58 -13.60
CA GLN A 613 -22.50 33.80 -14.86
C GLN A 613 -22.29 32.73 -15.94
N MET A 614 -21.63 31.61 -15.65
CA MET A 614 -21.38 30.51 -16.60
C MET A 614 -22.49 29.46 -16.52
N GLN A 615 -23.41 29.42 -17.48
CA GLN A 615 -24.41 28.35 -17.56
C GLN A 615 -23.82 27.05 -18.15
N ALA A 616 -24.52 25.93 -17.96
CA ALA A 616 -24.13 24.62 -18.48
C ALA A 616 -23.88 24.64 -20.00
N ARG A 617 -24.66 25.44 -20.74
CA ARG A 617 -24.50 25.64 -22.18
C ARG A 617 -23.23 26.43 -22.52
N ASP A 618 -22.89 27.45 -21.73
CA ASP A 618 -21.71 28.30 -21.97
C ASP A 618 -20.43 27.48 -21.71
N LEU A 619 -20.43 26.70 -20.63
CA LEU A 619 -19.38 25.72 -20.32
C LEU A 619 -19.27 24.65 -21.41
N ALA A 620 -20.40 24.14 -21.94
CA ALA A 620 -20.40 23.18 -23.04
C ALA A 620 -19.84 23.77 -24.34
N CYS A 621 -20.17 25.02 -24.68
CA CYS A 621 -19.56 25.74 -25.81
C CYS A 621 -18.04 25.91 -25.65
N VAL A 622 -17.55 26.20 -24.44
CA VAL A 622 -16.11 26.32 -24.17
C VAL A 622 -15.40 24.97 -24.27
N PHE A 623 -15.99 23.90 -23.72
CA PHE A 623 -15.32 22.61 -23.59
C PHE A 623 -15.53 21.60 -24.73
N SER A 624 -16.56 21.74 -25.58
CA SER A 624 -16.86 20.75 -26.64
C SER A 624 -15.65 20.48 -27.54
N SER A 625 -15.03 21.54 -28.04
CA SER A 625 -13.88 21.47 -28.95
C SER A 625 -12.64 20.81 -28.33
N CYS A 626 -12.39 20.98 -27.02
CA CYS A 626 -11.25 20.34 -26.34
C CYS A 626 -11.54 18.91 -25.86
N LEU A 627 -12.82 18.56 -25.65
CA LEU A 627 -13.24 17.21 -25.24
C LEU A 627 -13.35 16.24 -26.42
N PHE A 628 -13.86 16.70 -27.56
CA PHE A 628 -13.95 15.92 -28.80
C PHE A 628 -12.76 16.13 -29.76
N GLN A 629 -11.96 17.18 -29.56
CA GLN A 629 -10.84 17.58 -30.44
C GLN A 629 -11.29 17.78 -31.90
N THR A 630 -12.27 18.66 -32.05
CA THR A 630 -13.01 18.97 -33.28
C THR A 630 -12.70 20.39 -33.75
N GLU A 631 -12.63 20.61 -35.07
CA GLU A 631 -12.35 21.92 -35.68
C GLU A 631 -13.60 22.82 -35.70
N GLY A 632 -14.20 23.05 -34.53
CA GLY A 632 -15.32 23.97 -34.36
C GLY A 632 -16.24 23.62 -33.19
N GLN A 633 -17.23 24.49 -32.97
CA GLN A 633 -18.35 24.26 -32.07
C GLN A 633 -19.52 23.67 -32.88
N THR A 634 -19.63 22.35 -33.00
CA THR A 634 -20.84 21.76 -33.61
C THR A 634 -21.97 21.66 -32.59
N THR A 635 -23.20 21.96 -33.01
CA THR A 635 -24.38 21.92 -32.13
C THR A 635 -24.57 20.56 -31.42
N PRO A 636 -24.37 19.39 -32.07
CA PRO A 636 -24.46 18.10 -31.40
C PRO A 636 -23.45 17.93 -30.26
N GLU A 637 -22.18 18.32 -30.44
CA GLU A 637 -21.14 18.20 -29.40
C GLU A 637 -21.45 19.07 -28.18
N ILE A 638 -21.93 20.29 -28.41
CA ILE A 638 -22.38 21.19 -27.35
C ILE A 638 -23.54 20.55 -26.58
N SER A 639 -24.52 19.98 -27.27
CA SER A 639 -25.63 19.27 -26.61
C SER A 639 -25.14 18.08 -25.78
N VAL A 640 -24.20 17.26 -26.27
CA VAL A 640 -23.66 16.12 -25.50
C VAL A 640 -22.97 16.61 -24.23
N VAL A 641 -22.11 17.63 -24.31
CA VAL A 641 -21.41 18.15 -23.12
C VAL A 641 -22.39 18.84 -22.16
N GLN A 642 -23.41 19.54 -22.67
CA GLN A 642 -24.47 20.14 -21.85
C GLN A 642 -25.28 19.07 -21.11
N ASP A 643 -25.64 17.97 -21.78
CA ASP A 643 -26.37 16.84 -21.18
C ASP A 643 -25.51 16.08 -20.15
N LEU A 644 -24.21 15.92 -20.40
CA LEU A 644 -23.26 15.35 -19.42
C LEU A 644 -23.16 16.20 -18.15
N ILE A 645 -23.07 17.54 -18.28
CA ILE A 645 -23.03 18.47 -17.15
C ILE A 645 -24.36 18.47 -16.37
N THR A 646 -25.48 18.47 -17.09
CA THR A 646 -26.83 18.60 -16.51
C THR A 646 -27.27 17.32 -15.80
N ASN A 647 -26.98 16.15 -16.38
CA ASN A 647 -27.40 14.85 -15.87
C ASN A 647 -26.31 14.12 -15.07
N TYR A 648 -25.20 14.80 -14.75
CA TYR A 648 -24.02 14.26 -14.05
C TYR A 648 -24.34 13.30 -12.88
N VAL A 649 -25.31 13.66 -12.03
CA VAL A 649 -25.71 12.84 -10.87
C VAL A 649 -26.25 11.47 -11.30
N GLN A 650 -27.08 11.42 -12.34
CA GLN A 650 -27.69 10.20 -12.84
C GLN A 650 -26.70 9.36 -13.66
N LEU A 651 -25.92 10.01 -14.54
CA LEU A 651 -25.02 9.32 -15.48
C LEU A 651 -23.80 8.70 -14.80
N PHE A 652 -23.33 9.27 -13.69
CA PHE A 652 -22.16 8.78 -12.95
C PHE A 652 -22.50 8.16 -11.58
N GLY A 653 -23.79 7.92 -11.29
CA GLY A 653 -24.24 7.21 -10.09
C GLY A 653 -23.90 7.92 -8.77
N VAL A 654 -23.85 9.25 -8.77
CA VAL A 654 -23.48 10.05 -7.60
C VAL A 654 -24.59 9.96 -6.55
N ASN A 655 -24.25 9.57 -5.32
CA ASN A 655 -25.24 9.39 -4.27
C ASN A 655 -25.67 10.73 -3.63
N GLU A 656 -26.81 10.73 -2.93
CA GLU A 656 -27.33 11.97 -2.31
C GLU A 656 -26.35 12.62 -1.33
N ASP A 657 -25.53 11.84 -0.64
CA ASP A 657 -24.64 12.36 0.40
C ASP A 657 -23.42 13.06 -0.21
N GLN A 658 -22.86 12.51 -1.29
CA GLN A 658 -21.88 13.18 -2.16
C GLN A 658 -22.45 14.46 -2.78
N LEU A 659 -23.73 14.44 -3.17
CA LEU A 659 -24.40 15.61 -3.74
C LEU A 659 -24.59 16.72 -2.69
N LYS A 660 -25.10 16.40 -1.49
CA LYS A 660 -25.24 17.33 -0.36
C LYS A 660 -23.89 17.86 0.13
N GLN A 661 -22.86 17.02 0.12
CA GLN A 661 -21.48 17.41 0.45
C GLN A 661 -20.94 18.43 -0.57
N MET A 662 -21.08 18.15 -1.88
CA MET A 662 -20.67 19.07 -2.94
C MET A 662 -21.45 20.40 -2.93
N GLU A 663 -22.75 20.36 -2.62
CA GLU A 663 -23.58 21.55 -2.43
C GLU A 663 -23.11 22.38 -1.22
N SER A 664 -22.84 21.71 -0.10
CA SER A 664 -22.33 22.34 1.12
C SER A 664 -21.00 23.02 0.83
N GLU A 665 -20.01 22.30 0.27
CA GLU A 665 -18.70 22.84 -0.13
C GLU A 665 -18.81 24.03 -1.10
N ASN A 666 -19.69 23.97 -2.10
CA ASN A 666 -19.85 25.07 -3.06
C ASN A 666 -20.47 26.30 -2.39
N SER A 667 -21.53 26.12 -1.60
CA SER A 667 -22.13 27.19 -0.78
C SER A 667 -21.13 27.77 0.22
N PHE A 668 -20.18 26.94 0.66
CA PHE A 668 -19.10 27.32 1.53
C PHE A 668 -18.11 28.27 0.81
N ILE A 669 -17.56 27.83 -0.32
CA ILE A 669 -16.54 28.57 -1.10
C ILE A 669 -17.09 29.90 -1.63
N THR A 670 -18.38 29.96 -2.01
CA THR A 670 -18.98 31.19 -2.51
C THR A 670 -19.11 32.25 -1.42
N ARG A 671 -19.63 31.87 -0.25
CA ARG A 671 -19.84 32.77 0.89
C ARG A 671 -18.54 33.34 1.50
N TRP A 672 -17.40 32.69 1.25
CA TRP A 672 -16.08 33.19 1.66
C TRP A 672 -15.56 34.34 0.76
N ASN A 673 -16.01 34.45 -0.50
CA ASN A 673 -15.45 35.45 -1.42
C ASN A 673 -16.01 36.88 -1.25
N ASP A 674 -17.20 37.02 -0.64
CA ASP A 674 -17.83 38.32 -0.35
C ASP A 674 -17.19 39.09 0.84
N LYS A 675 -16.00 38.66 1.34
CA LYS A 675 -15.41 39.09 2.63
C LYS A 675 -14.30 40.14 2.61
N LYS A 676 -13.96 40.69 1.44
CA LYS A 676 -12.58 41.16 1.19
C LYS A 676 -12.14 42.44 1.89
N ASP A 677 -13.04 43.29 2.38
CA ASP A 677 -12.67 44.65 2.85
C ASP A 677 -12.00 44.74 4.24
N THR A 678 -12.02 43.67 5.06
CA THR A 678 -11.38 43.70 6.41
C THR A 678 -10.63 42.44 6.82
N THR A 679 -10.61 41.38 6.01
CA THR A 679 -9.96 40.09 6.31
C THR A 679 -8.61 39.93 5.59
N VAL A 680 -7.88 38.83 5.83
CA VAL A 680 -6.71 38.39 5.06
C VAL A 680 -6.84 36.88 4.86
N SER A 681 -6.81 36.42 3.61
CA SER A 681 -6.75 34.98 3.30
C SER A 681 -5.29 34.55 3.21
N GLN A 682 -4.83 33.68 4.12
CA GLN A 682 -3.45 33.19 4.12
C GLN A 682 -3.42 31.65 4.14
N PRO A 683 -2.66 30.99 3.24
CA PRO A 683 -2.51 29.53 3.26
C PRO A 683 -1.64 29.08 4.44
N LEU A 684 -2.22 28.31 5.36
CA LEU A 684 -1.49 27.66 6.44
C LEU A 684 -0.74 26.44 5.91
N SER A 685 0.57 26.35 6.18
CA SER A 685 1.33 25.12 5.92
C SER A 685 1.29 24.20 7.15
N PRO A 686 1.51 22.88 7.01
CA PRO A 686 1.57 21.95 8.15
C PRO A 686 2.70 22.20 9.16
N THR A 687 3.64 23.10 8.83
CA THR A 687 4.74 23.51 9.71
C THR A 687 4.57 24.93 10.26
N MET A 688 3.60 25.71 9.75
CA MET A 688 3.48 27.14 10.02
C MET A 688 3.20 27.42 11.49
N ARG A 689 4.05 28.25 12.09
CA ARG A 689 3.99 28.65 13.50
C ARG A 689 3.21 29.94 13.73
N SER A 690 2.87 30.20 15.00
CA SER A 690 2.13 31.41 15.39
C SER A 690 2.94 32.70 15.18
N ASP A 691 4.26 32.68 15.39
CA ASP A 691 5.15 33.80 15.06
C ASP A 691 5.24 34.03 13.54
N GLU A 692 5.53 32.97 12.78
CA GLU A 692 5.60 32.97 11.31
C GLU A 692 4.30 33.53 10.68
N LEU A 693 3.13 33.15 11.20
CA LEU A 693 1.83 33.67 10.75
C LEU A 693 1.65 35.16 11.10
N ALA A 694 2.00 35.56 12.33
CA ALA A 694 1.86 36.96 12.76
C ALA A 694 2.73 37.90 11.92
N GLU A 695 4.01 37.56 11.71
CA GLU A 695 4.93 38.34 10.87
C GLU A 695 4.44 38.46 9.43
N SER A 696 4.10 37.33 8.80
CA SER A 696 3.69 37.30 7.39
C SER A 696 2.34 37.98 7.12
N THR A 697 1.38 37.92 8.05
CA THR A 697 0.14 38.74 7.95
C THR A 697 0.43 40.24 8.10
N LEU A 698 1.34 40.65 9.01
CA LEU A 698 1.71 42.07 9.19
C LEU A 698 2.40 42.64 7.95
N VAL A 699 3.32 41.87 7.34
CA VAL A 699 3.95 42.19 6.06
C VAL A 699 2.90 42.32 4.95
N THR A 700 1.98 41.34 4.83
CA THR A 700 0.89 41.35 3.83
C THR A 700 -0.03 42.57 3.98
N ARG A 701 -0.17 43.11 5.20
CA ARG A 701 -0.97 44.33 5.49
C ARG A 701 -0.19 45.64 5.38
N ASN A 702 1.10 45.63 5.06
CA ASN A 702 2.00 46.82 5.12
C ASN A 702 1.94 47.55 6.48
N VAL A 703 1.81 46.81 7.60
CA VAL A 703 1.83 47.42 8.94
C VAL A 703 3.28 47.79 9.29
N VAL A 704 3.52 49.08 9.52
CA VAL A 704 4.82 49.57 10.00
C VAL A 704 5.01 49.11 11.45
N THR A 705 5.81 48.05 11.64
CA THR A 705 6.16 47.52 12.96
C THR A 705 7.32 48.29 13.57
N ASN A 706 7.27 48.51 14.88
CA ASN A 706 8.34 49.14 15.67
C ASN A 706 9.10 48.03 16.42
N PRO A 707 10.45 48.06 16.61
CA PRO A 707 11.19 46.93 17.19
C PRO A 707 10.86 46.54 18.65
N VAL A 708 9.97 47.28 19.30
CA VAL A 708 9.48 47.05 20.67
C VAL A 708 8.06 46.45 20.67
N ASP A 709 7.39 46.43 19.51
CA ASP A 709 6.01 45.98 19.38
C ASP A 709 5.93 44.46 19.23
N LEU A 710 5.68 43.76 20.33
CA LEU A 710 5.33 42.35 20.30
C LEU A 710 3.93 42.15 19.72
N TRP A 711 3.81 41.38 18.65
CA TRP A 711 2.55 40.92 18.07
C TRP A 711 2.45 39.41 18.21
N THR A 712 1.26 38.88 18.50
CA THR A 712 1.02 37.43 18.60
C THR A 712 -0.36 37.06 18.07
N THR A 713 -0.49 35.80 17.65
CA THR A 713 -1.80 35.21 17.31
C THR A 713 -2.54 34.83 18.59
N PHE A 714 -3.86 35.02 18.57
CA PHE A 714 -4.82 34.55 19.57
C PHE A 714 -5.80 33.58 18.89
N GLU A 715 -6.16 32.52 19.60
CA GLU A 715 -7.33 31.69 19.32
C GLU A 715 -8.54 32.25 20.05
N VAL A 716 -9.68 32.28 19.37
CA VAL A 716 -10.99 32.64 19.93
C VAL A 716 -11.97 31.52 19.57
N ILE A 717 -12.83 31.11 20.52
CA ILE A 717 -13.85 30.07 20.35
C ILE A 717 -15.20 30.46 20.97
N GLU A 718 -16.27 29.74 20.61
CA GLU A 718 -17.65 29.99 21.06
C GLU A 718 -18.07 31.47 20.93
N ASN A 719 -17.81 32.06 19.75
CA ASN A 719 -18.16 33.44 19.37
C ASN A 719 -17.57 34.53 20.28
N GLY A 720 -16.41 34.28 20.90
CA GLY A 720 -15.75 35.23 21.80
C GLY A 720 -16.03 34.99 23.29
N GLU A 721 -16.69 33.88 23.65
CA GLU A 721 -16.79 33.48 25.06
C GLU A 721 -15.43 33.08 25.65
N LEU A 722 -14.51 32.54 24.86
CA LEU A 722 -13.13 32.26 25.29
C LEU A 722 -12.12 32.74 24.23
N GLU A 723 -11.06 33.41 24.69
CA GLU A 723 -9.91 33.84 23.90
C GLU A 723 -8.62 33.48 24.65
N ARG A 724 -7.61 32.94 23.94
CA ARG A 724 -6.26 32.71 24.47
C ARG A 724 -5.17 33.14 23.49
N PRO A 725 -3.99 33.57 23.94
CA PRO A 725 -2.83 33.65 23.05
C PRO A 725 -2.39 32.25 22.62
N LEU A 726 -1.92 32.12 21.37
CA LEU A 726 -1.13 30.99 20.93
C LEU A 726 0.34 31.27 21.29
N HIS A 727 1.04 30.30 21.85
CA HIS A 727 2.48 30.39 22.07
C HIS A 727 3.20 30.39 20.71
N TYR A 728 4.25 31.21 20.56
CA TYR A 728 4.92 31.44 19.26
C TYR A 728 5.29 30.16 18.50
N LYS A 729 5.71 29.09 19.20
CA LYS A 729 6.05 27.77 18.61
C LYS A 729 4.87 26.82 18.34
N GLU A 730 3.63 27.16 18.73
CA GLU A 730 2.45 26.35 18.36
C GLU A 730 2.27 26.38 16.84
N LYS A 731 2.05 25.20 16.24
CA LYS A 731 1.71 25.08 14.83
C LYS A 731 0.25 25.46 14.65
N VAL A 732 -0.02 26.46 13.81
CA VAL A 732 -1.37 26.99 13.65
C VAL A 732 -2.34 25.96 13.08
N LEU A 733 -1.89 25.15 12.10
CA LEU A 733 -2.76 24.15 11.48
C LEU A 733 -3.23 23.07 12.46
N GLU A 734 -2.39 22.65 13.40
CA GLU A 734 -2.77 21.62 14.39
C GLU A 734 -3.88 22.16 15.31
N GLN A 735 -3.77 23.41 15.76
CA GLN A 735 -4.81 24.05 16.57
C GLN A 735 -6.12 24.29 15.79
N VAL A 736 -6.03 24.77 14.55
CA VAL A 736 -7.19 25.02 13.67
C VAL A 736 -7.99 23.74 13.40
N LEU A 737 -7.33 22.57 13.43
CA LEU A 737 -8.00 21.28 13.25
C LEU A 737 -8.80 20.86 14.50
N GLU A 738 -8.43 21.28 15.71
CA GLU A 738 -9.18 20.94 16.94
C GLU A 738 -10.60 21.52 16.90
N TRP A 739 -10.80 22.66 16.24
CA TRP A 739 -12.12 23.29 16.10
C TRP A 739 -13.15 22.42 15.37
N SER A 740 -12.73 21.40 14.63
CA SER A 740 -13.65 20.40 14.06
C SER A 740 -14.40 19.57 15.10
N THR A 741 -13.99 19.61 16.39
CA THR A 741 -14.67 18.93 17.50
C THR A 741 -15.63 19.84 18.29
N LEU A 742 -15.80 21.11 17.92
CA LEU A 742 -16.74 22.03 18.57
C LEU A 742 -18.19 21.77 18.11
N ASP A 743 -19.18 22.03 18.97
CA ASP A 743 -20.61 21.94 18.63
C ASP A 743 -21.00 22.90 17.48
N ASP A 744 -20.31 24.05 17.40
CA ASP A 744 -20.36 24.98 16.28
C ASP A 744 -18.93 25.40 15.90
N PRO A 745 -18.29 24.72 14.93
CA PRO A 745 -16.98 25.11 14.43
C PRO A 745 -16.97 26.50 13.79
N SER A 746 -18.13 27.04 13.36
CA SER A 746 -18.21 28.38 12.76
C SER A 746 -18.00 29.52 13.76
N SER A 747 -17.96 29.20 15.06
CA SER A 747 -17.83 30.13 16.18
C SER A 747 -16.38 30.45 16.60
N ALA A 748 -15.38 29.79 16.00
CA ALA A 748 -13.96 30.02 16.28
C ALA A 748 -13.31 31.01 15.28
N PHE A 749 -12.15 31.58 15.62
CA PHE A 749 -11.31 32.36 14.70
C PHE A 749 -9.93 32.66 15.30
N LEU A 750 -8.98 33.05 14.43
CA LEU A 750 -7.69 33.65 14.86
C LEU A 750 -7.78 35.18 14.85
N VAL A 751 -7.09 35.83 15.79
CA VAL A 751 -6.87 37.28 15.78
C VAL A 751 -5.40 37.57 16.05
N ILE A 752 -4.77 38.43 15.24
CA ILE A 752 -3.43 38.95 15.53
C ILE A 752 -3.59 40.27 16.30
N LYS A 753 -3.02 40.35 17.50
CA LYS A 753 -3.11 41.53 18.38
C LYS A 753 -1.71 41.97 18.82
N LYS A 754 -1.53 43.29 18.97
CA LYS A 754 -0.36 43.89 19.61
C LYS A 754 -0.44 43.68 21.12
N PHE A 755 0.61 43.15 21.72
CA PHE A 755 0.79 43.12 23.17
C PHE A 755 1.12 44.55 23.64
N GLY A 756 0.30 45.12 24.53
CA GLY A 756 0.35 46.55 24.83
C GLY A 756 -0.02 46.93 26.27
N GLU A 757 0.98 47.39 27.01
CA GLU A 757 0.89 48.39 28.09
C GLU A 757 -0.26 48.28 29.12
N HIS A 758 -0.28 47.21 29.93
CA HIS A 758 -0.84 47.33 31.28
C HIS A 758 -0.07 46.55 32.36
N LYS A 759 0.60 47.30 33.24
CA LYS A 759 1.09 46.90 34.58
C LYS A 759 2.07 45.71 34.68
N MET A 760 3.24 45.84 34.04
CA MET A 760 4.48 45.36 34.67
C MET A 760 5.00 46.42 35.64
N ALA A 761 4.32 46.59 36.78
CA ALA A 761 4.70 47.50 37.86
C ALA A 761 4.14 47.04 39.22
N ASP A 762 5.03 46.92 40.21
CA ASP A 762 4.80 46.81 41.66
C ASP A 762 3.88 45.69 42.21
N THR A 763 4.36 44.43 42.15
CA THR A 763 4.22 43.50 43.30
C THR A 763 5.35 42.46 43.37
N LEU A 764 5.48 41.78 44.52
CA LEU A 764 6.56 40.82 44.81
C LEU A 764 6.53 39.56 43.88
N PRO A 765 7.67 38.91 43.65
CA PRO A 765 7.74 37.67 42.89
C PRO A 765 7.07 36.50 43.64
N GLY A 766 6.39 35.61 42.90
CA GLY A 766 6.00 34.28 43.40
C GLY A 766 4.51 33.97 43.54
N THR A 767 3.57 34.76 42.98
CA THR A 767 2.15 34.35 42.89
C THR A 767 1.50 34.89 41.63
N ILE A 768 1.18 33.98 40.70
CA ILE A 768 0.35 34.28 39.52
C ILE A 768 -1.11 34.03 39.89
N TRP A 769 -1.97 34.98 39.55
CA TRP A 769 -3.42 34.88 39.72
C TRP A 769 -4.10 35.40 38.45
N GLU A 770 -5.11 34.69 37.97
CA GLU A 770 -5.83 35.05 36.74
C GLU A 770 -7.29 34.56 36.80
N GLN A 771 -8.17 35.20 36.03
CA GLN A 771 -9.57 34.79 35.88
C GLN A 771 -9.68 33.86 34.67
N VAL A 772 -9.95 32.59 34.92
CA VAL A 772 -10.02 31.56 33.87
C VAL A 772 -11.48 31.10 33.74
N LYS A 773 -12.02 31.18 32.53
CA LYS A 773 -13.31 30.57 32.19
C LYS A 773 -13.14 29.06 32.00
N PHE A 774 -13.94 28.27 32.70
CA PHE A 774 -13.89 26.81 32.64
C PHE A 774 -15.27 26.19 32.41
N LYS A 775 -15.30 25.01 31.78
CA LYS A 775 -16.47 24.25 31.36
C LYS A 775 -16.30 22.79 31.79
N ASP A 776 -16.99 22.39 32.85
CA ASP A 776 -17.01 21.00 33.32
C ASP A 776 -18.04 20.19 32.51
N GLY A 777 -17.65 19.02 31.99
CA GLY A 777 -18.51 18.17 31.16
C GLY A 777 -19.58 17.39 31.94
N SER A 778 -19.66 17.51 33.27
CA SER A 778 -20.36 16.54 34.12
C SER A 778 -21.82 16.86 34.51
N SER A 779 -22.48 17.87 33.93
CA SER A 779 -23.82 18.33 34.36
C SER A 779 -24.96 18.09 33.34
N LYS A 780 -25.58 16.90 33.35
CA LYS A 780 -26.77 16.57 32.53
C LYS A 780 -28.12 17.06 33.09
N LEU A 781 -28.15 18.04 34.00
CA LEU A 781 -29.37 18.45 34.71
C LEU A 781 -29.57 19.97 34.75
N LEU A 782 -30.41 20.45 33.82
CA LEU A 782 -31.31 21.60 33.98
C LEU A 782 -30.69 22.96 34.40
N SER A 783 -29.55 23.33 33.80
CA SER A 783 -29.23 24.74 33.54
C SER A 783 -28.40 24.86 32.25
N GLY A 784 -28.56 25.97 31.52
CA GLY A 784 -28.09 26.08 30.14
C GLY A 784 -26.58 26.30 29.96
N HIS A 785 -26.09 25.99 28.76
CA HIS A 785 -24.72 26.16 28.28
C HIS A 785 -24.14 27.54 28.63
N LYS A 786 -23.27 27.60 29.65
CA LYS A 786 -22.42 28.77 29.98
C LYS A 786 -21.11 28.33 30.62
N PHE A 787 -20.01 28.94 30.21
CA PHE A 787 -18.77 28.91 30.98
C PHE A 787 -18.99 29.55 32.35
N GLN A 788 -18.23 29.10 33.35
CA GLN A 788 -18.22 29.73 34.68
C GLN A 788 -16.90 30.46 34.89
N ASP A 789 -16.99 31.73 35.24
CA ASP A 789 -15.84 32.50 35.73
C ASP A 789 -15.31 31.88 37.02
N ARG A 790 -14.02 31.54 37.04
CA ARG A 790 -13.33 31.05 38.24
C ARG A 790 -12.01 31.80 38.41
N TYR A 791 -11.75 32.18 39.65
CA TYR A 791 -10.49 32.82 40.02
C TYR A 791 -9.50 31.72 40.37
N VAL A 792 -8.38 31.70 39.67
CA VAL A 792 -7.36 30.66 39.80
C VAL A 792 -6.10 31.27 40.38
N ILE A 793 -5.62 30.71 41.49
CA ILE A 793 -4.38 31.13 42.15
C ILE A 793 -3.42 29.94 42.15
N LEU A 794 -2.23 30.11 41.56
CA LEU A 794 -1.15 29.15 41.67
C LEU A 794 -0.29 29.50 42.90
N ARG A 795 -0.19 28.57 43.85
CA ARG A 795 0.62 28.76 45.07
C ARG A 795 1.16 27.42 45.54
N ASP A 796 2.44 27.37 45.92
CA ASP A 796 3.11 26.20 46.49
C ASP A 796 2.87 24.92 45.64
N ASP A 797 3.10 25.07 44.32
CA ASP A 797 2.87 24.10 43.23
C ASP A 797 1.45 23.49 43.18
N LYS A 798 0.45 24.22 43.68
CA LYS A 798 -0.96 23.82 43.69
C LYS A 798 -1.85 24.89 43.06
N LEU A 799 -2.82 24.42 42.29
CA LEU A 799 -3.82 25.25 41.60
C LEU A 799 -5.09 25.34 42.45
N LEU A 800 -5.46 26.54 42.89
CA LEU A 800 -6.60 26.78 43.77
C LEU A 800 -7.72 27.54 43.05
N LEU A 801 -8.92 26.97 42.98
CA LEU A 801 -10.11 27.57 42.35
C LEU A 801 -11.04 28.23 43.39
N TYR A 802 -11.39 29.49 43.15
CA TYR A 802 -12.36 30.26 43.94
C TYR A 802 -13.58 30.64 43.10
N LYS A 803 -14.72 30.89 43.76
CA LYS A 803 -16.03 31.05 43.09
C LYS A 803 -16.38 32.50 42.72
N GLU A 804 -15.89 33.52 43.43
CA GLU A 804 -16.25 34.93 43.19
C GLU A 804 -15.20 35.89 43.79
N MET A 805 -14.90 36.97 43.06
CA MET A 805 -14.39 38.24 43.57
C MET A 805 -15.13 39.39 42.84
N LYS A 806 -15.08 40.60 43.39
CA LYS A 806 -16.11 41.63 43.16
C LYS A 806 -15.65 42.88 42.40
N VAL A 807 -16.54 43.34 41.51
CA VAL A 807 -16.88 44.75 41.17
C VAL A 807 -16.15 45.46 40.01
N SER A 808 -16.91 45.56 38.90
CA SER A 808 -17.09 46.69 37.94
C SER A 808 -15.95 47.20 37.03
N GLY A 809 -16.33 47.45 35.76
CA GLY A 809 -15.55 48.25 34.80
C GLY A 809 -15.92 48.02 33.33
N ALA A 810 -17.06 48.54 32.85
CA ALA A 810 -17.49 48.36 31.45
C ALA A 810 -16.67 49.19 30.44
N ARG A 811 -16.48 48.67 29.22
CA ARG A 811 -16.02 49.40 28.02
C ARG A 811 -16.55 48.78 26.72
N VAL A 812 -16.41 49.53 25.63
CA VAL A 812 -17.17 49.38 24.37
C VAL A 812 -16.65 48.22 23.51
N CYS A 813 -17.57 47.54 22.81
CA CYS A 813 -17.28 46.44 21.89
C CYS A 813 -17.38 46.87 20.41
N VAL A 814 -16.57 46.27 19.55
CA VAL A 814 -16.68 46.36 18.07
C VAL A 814 -16.47 44.94 17.52
N CYS A 815 -17.53 44.31 17.02
CA CYS A 815 -17.48 42.95 16.48
C CYS A 815 -17.17 42.95 14.98
N VAL A 816 -16.34 41.99 14.53
CA VAL A 816 -16.22 41.61 13.12
C VAL A 816 -16.53 40.11 13.02
N CYS A 817 -17.77 39.76 12.73
CA CYS A 817 -18.18 38.36 12.56
C CYS A 817 -17.94 37.93 11.11
N PHE A 818 -17.32 36.79 10.87
CA PHE A 818 -17.51 36.02 9.64
C PHE A 818 -17.42 34.52 9.96
N VAL A 819 -17.71 33.70 8.96
CA VAL A 819 -17.74 32.24 9.03
C VAL A 819 -16.38 31.71 8.53
N PHE A 820 -16.01 30.49 8.90
CA PHE A 820 -14.79 29.77 8.46
C PHE A 820 -14.58 29.69 6.96
N ALA A 821 -13.49 29.00 6.55
CA ALA A 821 -13.47 28.09 5.41
C ALA A 821 -12.60 26.85 5.70
N CYS A 822 -13.22 25.69 5.92
CA CYS A 822 -12.51 24.43 6.21
C CYS A 822 -12.00 23.76 4.92
N ALA A 823 -10.73 23.36 4.92
CA ALA A 823 -10.08 22.78 3.74
C ALA A 823 -10.47 21.30 3.52
N PHE A 824 -11.24 21.03 2.47
CA PHE A 824 -11.46 19.66 1.98
C PHE A 824 -10.29 19.20 1.09
N SER A 825 -9.30 18.54 1.72
CA SER A 825 -8.32 17.69 1.00
C SER A 825 -7.56 16.69 1.89
N PHE A 826 -7.58 16.79 3.22
CA PHE A 826 -6.74 15.94 4.10
C PHE A 826 -7.46 15.20 5.24
N VAL A 827 -8.73 14.82 5.05
CA VAL A 827 -9.43 13.84 5.91
C VAL A 827 -10.08 12.74 5.07
N TRP A 828 -9.28 11.87 4.47
CA TRP A 828 -9.75 10.56 3.97
C TRP A 828 -8.71 9.44 4.10
N GLN A 829 -7.98 9.40 5.23
CA GLN A 829 -7.06 8.30 5.50
C GLN A 829 -6.91 8.05 7.03
N LEU A 830 -8.01 7.76 7.72
CA LEU A 830 -7.99 7.14 9.07
C LEU A 830 -9.31 6.52 9.57
N ASN A 831 -10.47 6.79 8.95
CA ASN A 831 -11.78 6.34 9.48
C ASN A 831 -12.48 5.23 8.66
N THR A 832 -11.70 4.36 8.02
CA THR A 832 -12.20 3.17 7.28
C THR A 832 -11.78 1.84 7.93
N VAL A 833 -11.35 1.88 9.21
CA VAL A 833 -10.96 0.69 9.98
C VAL A 833 -11.60 0.70 11.38
N TYR A 834 -12.92 0.89 11.50
CA TYR A 834 -13.68 0.45 12.71
C TYR A 834 -15.22 0.34 12.55
N SER A 835 -15.76 -0.11 11.41
CA SER A 835 -17.21 -0.39 11.29
C SER A 835 -17.58 -1.57 10.38
N SER A 836 -16.98 -2.76 10.59
CA SER A 836 -17.38 -3.99 9.88
C SER A 836 -17.27 -5.29 10.68
N HIS A 837 -17.34 -5.26 12.02
CA HIS A 837 -17.52 -6.47 12.84
C HIS A 837 -18.48 -6.23 14.03
N LYS A 838 -19.79 -6.38 13.77
CA LYS A 838 -20.77 -6.69 14.83
C LYS A 838 -21.64 -7.86 14.40
N ILE A 839 -21.36 -9.01 15.02
CA ILE A 839 -22.04 -10.29 14.80
C ILE A 839 -23.55 -10.12 15.01
N ARG A 840 -24.35 -10.33 13.96
CA ARG A 840 -25.77 -10.71 14.13
C ARG A 840 -25.86 -12.22 14.18
N ARG A 841 -26.33 -12.74 15.31
CA ARG A 841 -26.61 -14.17 15.49
C ARG A 841 -27.63 -14.64 14.44
N PHE A 842 -27.38 -15.79 13.83
CA PHE A 842 -28.47 -16.57 13.25
C PHE A 842 -29.40 -17.03 14.37
N SER A 843 -30.69 -16.75 14.25
CA SER A 843 -31.75 -17.36 15.06
C SER A 843 -32.57 -18.28 14.16
N VAL A 844 -32.56 -19.59 14.48
CA VAL A 844 -33.24 -20.63 13.71
C VAL A 844 -34.75 -20.39 13.64
N PHE A 845 -35.35 -20.59 12.46
CA PHE A 845 -36.77 -20.89 12.31
C PHE A 845 -36.98 -22.01 11.29
N ASN A 846 -37.98 -22.87 11.55
CA ASN A 846 -38.13 -24.17 10.91
C ASN A 846 -38.76 -24.11 9.51
N CYS A 847 -38.33 -25.02 8.63
CA CYS A 847 -39.10 -25.43 7.46
C CYS A 847 -40.00 -26.64 7.79
N SER A 848 -41.30 -26.56 7.46
CA SER A 848 -42.13 -27.72 7.08
C SER A 848 -43.52 -27.23 6.58
N PRO A 849 -44.29 -28.05 5.85
CA PRO A 849 -44.51 -27.68 4.45
C PRO A 849 -45.98 -27.65 4.02
N HIS A 850 -46.32 -26.81 3.05
CA HIS A 850 -47.45 -27.07 2.15
C HIS A 850 -47.22 -26.49 0.73
N SER A 851 -47.69 -27.26 -0.24
CA SER A 851 -47.84 -26.95 -1.67
C SER A 851 -49.20 -27.54 -2.11
N PRO A 852 -49.72 -27.38 -3.36
CA PRO A 852 -49.05 -26.91 -4.57
C PRO A 852 -49.89 -26.00 -5.51
N LYS A 853 -49.33 -25.77 -6.72
CA LYS A 853 -49.95 -25.29 -7.98
C LYS A 853 -50.01 -23.77 -8.24
N GLY A 854 -49.02 -23.32 -9.00
CA GLY A 854 -49.03 -22.12 -9.83
C GLY A 854 -47.82 -22.15 -10.77
N ASN A 855 -48.00 -21.92 -12.08
CA ASN A 855 -46.87 -21.92 -13.03
C ASN A 855 -46.09 -20.60 -12.91
N PRO A 856 -44.73 -20.62 -12.95
CA PRO A 856 -43.93 -19.40 -12.85
C PRO A 856 -43.97 -18.57 -14.15
N PRO A 857 -43.86 -17.23 -14.07
CA PRO A 857 -43.64 -16.37 -15.23
C PRO A 857 -42.20 -16.52 -15.77
N PRO A 858 -41.92 -16.06 -17.01
CA PRO A 858 -40.57 -16.09 -17.57
C PRO A 858 -39.59 -15.18 -16.78
N PRO A 859 -38.29 -15.50 -16.76
CA PRO A 859 -37.30 -14.73 -16.00
C PRO A 859 -37.00 -13.35 -16.63
N PRO A 860 -36.58 -12.36 -15.82
CA PRO A 860 -36.18 -11.04 -16.29
C PRO A 860 -34.88 -11.09 -17.13
N PRO A 861 -34.64 -10.10 -18.01
CA PRO A 861 -33.56 -10.12 -19.00
C PRO A 861 -32.13 -9.88 -18.46
N SER A 862 -31.87 -10.11 -17.17
CA SER A 862 -30.56 -9.89 -16.53
C SER A 862 -29.54 -11.03 -16.70
N PHE A 863 -29.96 -12.22 -17.11
CA PHE A 863 -29.07 -13.39 -17.20
C PHE A 863 -28.34 -13.57 -18.55
N TYR A 864 -28.83 -12.97 -19.64
CA TYR A 864 -28.16 -13.07 -20.95
C TYR A 864 -26.92 -12.15 -21.07
N LEU A 865 -26.86 -11.08 -20.28
CA LEU A 865 -25.79 -10.07 -20.37
C LEU A 865 -24.44 -10.63 -19.90
N LEU A 866 -24.44 -11.44 -18.83
CA LEU A 866 -23.20 -11.99 -18.24
C LEU A 866 -22.47 -12.97 -19.19
N ILE A 867 -23.23 -13.75 -19.96
CA ILE A 867 -22.68 -14.69 -20.96
C ILE A 867 -22.14 -13.94 -22.19
N LEU A 868 -22.77 -12.82 -22.56
CA LEU A 868 -22.28 -11.94 -23.63
C LEU A 868 -21.00 -11.17 -23.25
N ILE A 869 -20.83 -10.79 -21.98
CA ILE A 869 -19.62 -10.13 -21.48
C ILE A 869 -18.42 -11.08 -21.56
N LEU A 870 -18.55 -12.31 -21.06
CA LEU A 870 -17.46 -13.29 -21.07
C LEU A 870 -17.01 -13.64 -22.50
N LYS A 871 -17.96 -13.89 -23.42
CA LYS A 871 -17.64 -14.21 -24.83
C LYS A 871 -17.05 -13.04 -25.64
N LYS A 872 -17.06 -11.81 -25.13
CA LYS A 872 -16.48 -10.66 -25.84
C LYS A 872 -15.05 -10.33 -25.42
N LEU A 873 -14.58 -10.84 -24.27
CA LEU A 873 -13.22 -10.61 -23.78
C LEU A 873 -12.18 -11.52 -24.44
N GLU A 874 -12.51 -12.80 -24.69
CA GLU A 874 -11.61 -13.72 -25.40
C GLU A 874 -11.32 -13.26 -26.84
N THR A 875 -12.35 -12.76 -27.54
CA THR A 875 -12.26 -12.42 -28.97
C THR A 875 -11.36 -11.20 -29.26
N VAL A 876 -11.15 -10.31 -28.30
CA VAL A 876 -10.32 -9.10 -28.48
C VAL A 876 -8.82 -9.40 -28.35
N SER A 877 -8.41 -10.40 -27.54
CA SER A 877 -6.99 -10.79 -27.39
C SER A 877 -6.40 -11.53 -28.60
N ILE A 878 -7.22 -11.93 -29.57
CA ILE A 878 -6.80 -12.84 -30.67
C ILE A 878 -6.59 -12.09 -32.01
N LEU A 879 -6.99 -10.82 -32.12
CA LEU A 879 -7.08 -10.10 -33.40
C LEU A 879 -5.95 -9.10 -33.71
N THR A 880 -5.01 -8.85 -32.80
CA THR A 880 -3.88 -7.91 -33.00
C THR A 880 -2.61 -8.53 -33.56
N HIS A 881 -2.46 -9.86 -33.56
CA HIS A 881 -1.28 -10.55 -34.08
C HIS A 881 -1.61 -11.70 -35.06
N ARG A 882 -1.82 -11.34 -36.34
CA ARG A 882 -1.24 -12.01 -37.53
C ARG A 882 -1.65 -11.30 -38.84
N ARG A 883 -0.73 -10.54 -39.42
CA ARG A 883 -0.77 -10.12 -40.84
C ARG A 883 0.54 -10.53 -41.52
N THR A 884 0.53 -11.68 -42.19
CA THR A 884 1.61 -12.14 -43.07
C THR A 884 1.00 -12.60 -44.40
N HIS A 885 1.41 -11.99 -45.50
CA HIS A 885 0.86 -12.28 -46.83
C HIS A 885 1.29 -13.65 -47.36
N PHE A 886 0.35 -14.38 -47.96
CA PHE A 886 0.60 -15.35 -49.03
C PHE A 886 -0.50 -15.20 -50.11
N PRO A 887 -0.18 -15.43 -51.41
CA PRO A 887 -1.13 -15.28 -52.51
C PRO A 887 -2.04 -16.52 -52.70
N PRO A 888 -3.19 -16.38 -53.38
CA PRO A 888 -4.13 -17.49 -53.59
C PRO A 888 -3.72 -18.41 -54.76
N PRO A 889 -4.07 -19.71 -54.72
CA PRO A 889 -4.01 -20.59 -55.88
C PRO A 889 -5.21 -20.37 -56.81
N HIS A 890 -5.01 -20.52 -58.12
CA HIS A 890 -6.10 -20.60 -59.10
C HIS A 890 -6.84 -21.95 -58.99
N ILE A 891 -8.15 -21.93 -59.25
CA ILE A 891 -8.96 -23.13 -59.51
C ILE A 891 -9.59 -22.97 -60.90
N ASP A 892 -9.02 -23.66 -61.89
CA ASP A 892 -9.65 -23.84 -63.19
C ASP A 892 -10.35 -25.21 -63.24
N THR A 893 -11.67 -25.21 -63.42
CA THR A 893 -12.46 -26.44 -63.61
C THR A 893 -12.92 -26.55 -65.05
N HIS A 894 -12.34 -27.46 -65.84
CA HIS A 894 -12.93 -27.84 -67.13
C HIS A 894 -12.76 -29.34 -67.50
N THR A 895 -13.89 -30.04 -67.36
CA THR A 895 -14.42 -31.07 -68.27
C THR A 895 -13.51 -32.21 -68.79
N HIS A 896 -13.78 -33.41 -68.28
CA HIS A 896 -13.94 -34.69 -69.01
C HIS A 896 -13.17 -34.95 -70.31
N SER A 897 -12.41 -36.05 -70.31
CA SER A 897 -12.73 -37.16 -71.23
C SER A 897 -12.36 -38.51 -70.60
N HIS A 898 -13.11 -39.57 -70.93
CA HIS A 898 -12.77 -40.95 -70.57
C HIS A 898 -11.93 -41.59 -71.68
N GLN A 899 -10.98 -42.44 -71.30
CA GLN A 899 -10.99 -43.81 -71.82
C GLN A 899 -10.29 -44.79 -70.86
N THR A 900 -10.52 -46.08 -71.08
CA THR A 900 -10.26 -47.18 -70.14
C THR A 900 -9.22 -48.16 -70.66
N GLU A 901 -8.37 -48.69 -69.80
CA GLU A 901 -8.04 -50.14 -69.66
C GLU A 901 -7.14 -50.30 -68.40
N LYS A 902 -7.48 -51.15 -67.41
CA LYS A 902 -7.38 -52.62 -67.26
C LYS A 902 -6.06 -53.11 -66.62
N CYS A 903 -6.18 -54.27 -65.98
CA CYS A 903 -5.18 -55.04 -65.20
C CYS A 903 -4.91 -54.46 -63.80
N SER A 904 -5.22 -55.06 -62.64
CA SER A 904 -5.46 -56.46 -62.16
C SER A 904 -4.24 -57.09 -61.49
N SER A 905 -4.45 -57.50 -60.22
CA SER A 905 -3.55 -58.29 -59.36
C SER A 905 -2.18 -57.68 -59.03
N MET A 906 -1.60 -57.91 -57.85
CA MET A 906 -1.98 -58.86 -56.77
C MET A 906 -1.75 -58.23 -55.39
#